data_AF-A0A501QDI0-F1
#
_entry.id   AF-A0A501QDI0-F1
#
_cell.length_a   1.000
_cell.length_b   1.000
_cell.length_c   1.000
_cell.angle_alpha   90.00
_cell.angle_beta   90.00
_cell.angle_gamma   90.00
#
_symmetry.space_group_name_H-M   'P 1'
#
loop_
_entity.id
_entity.type
_entity.pdbx_description
1 polymer ?
#
loop_
_entity_poly.entity_id
_entity_poly.type
_entity_poly.pdbx_seq_one_letter_code
_entity_poly.pdbx_strand_id
1 'polypeptide(L)'
;MVDTITFVLHHINQKEISLNAGVKDGLIYKSGFNRLLYERLCEYESQYIERTTKYYNEQHLINPDDKYFLSKTVKKVGLVTRHGAIKESMSKSEFYFYPVRGDFQSASSEYRTKFSVSENSDSITFELSIPKFLYNNNIAQFVPNIDSKRFKSNPFGFRDWYGQKKALHDRIGEFILTFFNELCIMFDMPVTITSLNLSNIEIKRLDFCYNQVFPCHASVLDYLDAQRKFYKTRVRKNTLIDRDCGSSFYYRHATDGFFFKIYSKGEEFEAVDLPRLVKENEAQFNNNQDRLLPLFKDIFKKHFESTYLDKKGKVEDMIFQYYKTYVKTAENRKFIDEIESHLKYKISFLRDEAMKILRYEMSFTRTYMSTLYKKHIFRKTDSNWKELERAHNKVQRYNTLLSQGSINQAKSFLLKNLITKPDFLFHDLYDKSLHKKHEFYLETDRDLKLHEKSAHQDAYKILSLNYKRIPERKEATFSKDLLLILIGKFYDEIEAFQVKKFDDVKNILETIDNYNEKAQNNILQYKKLFGENSFKKIKRTEKRKKNLMQLNKPRLKIVLDKMDEGKSIEQICDEIGLAKSSKYELQKDLKMFNIFKGTVKSRFNHSLIKTDFHAYYLKFYTDRQYHRKLFPNPFMVSFDTTFAPMLA
;
A
#
# COMPACT_ATOMS: atom_id res chain seq x y z
N MET A 1 6.75 -1.47 2.37
CA MET A 1 6.42 -2.38 1.25
C MET A 1 5.06 -3.03 1.40
N VAL A 2 4.70 -3.66 2.52
CA VAL A 2 3.28 -3.83 2.90
C VAL A 2 3.07 -3.02 4.17
N ASP A 3 2.07 -2.16 4.17
CA ASP A 3 1.62 -1.46 5.37
C ASP A 3 0.48 -2.21 6.01
N THR A 4 -0.66 -2.29 5.32
CA THR A 4 -1.88 -2.92 5.83
C THR A 4 -2.22 -4.14 4.99
N ILE A 5 -2.64 -5.21 5.65
CA ILE A 5 -3.12 -6.43 5.02
C ILE A 5 -4.50 -6.77 5.55
N THR A 6 -5.38 -7.20 4.64
CA THR A 6 -6.64 -7.84 4.99
C THR A 6 -6.65 -9.24 4.42
N PHE A 7 -6.78 -10.23 5.28
CA PHE A 7 -6.90 -11.64 4.87
C PHE A 7 -8.08 -12.31 5.56
N VAL A 8 -8.55 -13.40 4.96
CA VAL A 8 -9.74 -14.13 5.38
C VAL A 8 -9.37 -15.59 5.59
N LEU A 9 -9.70 -16.12 6.76
CA LEU A 9 -9.64 -17.55 7.07
C LEU A 9 -11.03 -18.15 6.81
N HIS A 10 -11.13 -19.04 5.84
CA HIS A 10 -12.37 -19.73 5.46
C HIS A 10 -12.56 -21.04 6.23
N HIS A 11 -13.74 -21.65 6.11
CA HIS A 11 -14.04 -22.99 6.63
C HIS A 11 -14.03 -23.10 8.17
N ILE A 12 -14.67 -22.14 8.85
CA ILE A 12 -14.79 -22.16 10.32
C ILE A 12 -15.86 -23.16 10.82
N ASN A 13 -16.87 -23.42 10.00
CA ASN A 13 -18.04 -24.25 10.30
C ASN A 13 -18.30 -25.31 9.22
N GLN A 14 -17.66 -25.25 8.05
CA GLN A 14 -17.81 -26.27 7.02
C GLN A 14 -17.45 -27.66 7.57
N LYS A 15 -18.37 -28.61 7.36
CA LYS A 15 -18.20 -30.02 7.70
C LYS A 15 -17.98 -30.87 6.45
N GLU A 16 -17.28 -31.98 6.62
CA GLU A 16 -17.07 -33.01 5.61
C GLU A 16 -17.41 -34.39 6.18
N ILE A 17 -17.70 -35.33 5.29
CA ILE A 17 -18.06 -36.70 5.67
C ILE A 17 -16.80 -37.41 6.15
N SER A 18 -16.87 -38.04 7.33
CA SER A 18 -15.83 -38.91 7.86
C SER A 18 -16.40 -40.30 8.09
N LEU A 19 -15.70 -41.30 7.56
CA LEU A 19 -16.01 -42.72 7.75
C LEU A 19 -15.27 -43.34 8.94
N ASN A 20 -14.57 -42.52 9.73
CA ASN A 20 -13.79 -43.00 10.87
C ASN A 20 -14.69 -43.52 11.99
N ALA A 21 -14.33 -44.67 12.58
CA ALA A 21 -15.03 -45.23 13.72
C ALA A 21 -15.00 -44.26 14.90
N GLY A 22 -16.19 -43.93 15.45
CA GLY A 22 -16.33 -43.02 16.59
C GLY A 22 -16.79 -41.59 16.26
N VAL A 23 -16.95 -41.22 14.99
CA VAL A 23 -17.54 -39.92 14.62
C VAL A 23 -19.07 -40.00 14.72
N LYS A 24 -19.63 -39.38 15.78
CA LYS A 24 -21.08 -39.20 15.91
C LYS A 24 -21.59 -38.42 14.70
N ASP A 25 -22.58 -38.97 14.00
CA ASP A 25 -23.23 -38.40 12.80
C ASP A 25 -22.41 -38.38 11.50
N GLY A 26 -21.21 -39.00 11.48
CA GLY A 26 -20.40 -39.17 10.26
C GLY A 26 -19.88 -37.86 9.66
N LEU A 27 -19.93 -36.74 10.39
CA LEU A 27 -19.49 -35.42 9.94
C LEU A 27 -18.42 -34.85 10.87
N ILE A 28 -17.31 -34.39 10.30
CA ILE A 28 -16.25 -33.67 11.01
C ILE A 28 -16.08 -32.26 10.43
N TYR A 29 -15.55 -31.33 11.21
CA TYR A 29 -15.17 -30.03 10.66
C TYR A 29 -13.99 -30.19 9.70
N LYS A 30 -14.06 -29.52 8.56
CA LYS A 30 -13.00 -29.51 7.54
C LYS A 30 -11.68 -28.96 8.09
N SER A 31 -11.74 -28.07 9.09
CA SER A 31 -10.56 -27.60 9.84
C SER A 31 -10.90 -27.44 11.32
N GLY A 32 -10.34 -28.33 12.15
CA GLY A 32 -10.43 -28.21 13.61
C GLY A 32 -9.75 -26.94 14.14
N PHE A 33 -8.63 -26.54 13.52
CA PHE A 33 -7.94 -25.29 13.85
C PHE A 33 -8.85 -24.07 13.65
N ASN A 34 -9.47 -23.96 12.48
CA ASN A 34 -10.27 -22.79 12.12
C ASN A 34 -11.52 -22.69 13.00
N ARG A 35 -12.14 -23.85 13.29
CA ARG A 35 -13.29 -23.94 14.18
C ARG A 35 -12.94 -23.51 15.61
N LEU A 36 -11.84 -24.02 16.15
CA LEU A 36 -11.42 -23.68 17.50
C LEU A 36 -11.05 -22.19 17.62
N LEU A 37 -10.37 -21.62 16.62
CA LEU A 37 -10.08 -20.19 16.62
C LEU A 37 -11.37 -19.34 16.58
N TYR A 38 -12.37 -19.77 15.81
CA TYR A 38 -13.69 -19.14 15.80
C TYR A 38 -14.33 -19.15 17.20
N GLU A 39 -14.35 -20.30 17.87
CA GLU A 39 -14.90 -20.46 19.22
C GLU A 39 -14.18 -19.53 20.20
N ARG A 40 -12.84 -19.56 20.20
CA ARG A 40 -12.02 -18.68 21.05
C ARG A 40 -12.29 -17.20 20.78
N LEU A 41 -12.34 -16.76 19.53
CA LEU A 41 -12.62 -15.35 19.21
C LEU A 41 -14.01 -14.90 19.66
N CYS A 42 -14.99 -15.81 19.66
CA CYS A 42 -16.35 -15.53 20.10
C CYS A 42 -16.54 -15.61 21.62
N GLU A 43 -15.78 -16.45 22.32
CA GLU A 43 -16.01 -16.77 23.74
C GLU A 43 -14.97 -16.12 24.69
N TYR A 44 -13.73 -15.93 24.26
CA TYR A 44 -12.63 -15.45 25.12
C TYR A 44 -12.84 -14.03 25.69
N GLU A 45 -12.97 -13.85 27.00
CA GLU A 45 -13.13 -12.52 27.60
C GLU A 45 -11.84 -12.08 28.28
N SER A 46 -11.30 -10.92 27.89
CA SER A 46 -10.14 -10.29 28.54
C SER A 46 -10.08 -8.80 28.21
N GLN A 47 -9.27 -8.04 28.95
CA GLN A 47 -8.98 -6.62 28.63
C GLN A 47 -8.33 -6.40 27.24
N TYR A 48 -7.82 -7.48 26.64
CA TYR A 48 -7.12 -7.45 25.35
C TYR A 48 -8.03 -7.78 24.17
N ILE A 49 -9.32 -8.01 24.39
CA ILE A 49 -10.30 -8.25 23.32
C ILE A 49 -11.57 -7.46 23.58
N GLU A 50 -11.97 -6.66 22.60
CA GLU A 50 -13.22 -5.93 22.61
C GLU A 50 -14.11 -6.43 21.48
N ARG A 51 -15.40 -6.57 21.75
CA ARG A 51 -16.39 -7.04 20.78
C ARG A 51 -17.56 -6.09 20.75
N THR A 52 -18.11 -5.85 19.56
CA THR A 52 -19.38 -5.17 19.41
C THR A 52 -20.42 -6.17 18.94
N THR A 53 -21.32 -6.57 19.84
CA THR A 53 -22.57 -7.25 19.51
C THR A 53 -23.69 -6.20 19.47
N LYS A 54 -24.44 -6.13 18.36
CA LYS A 54 -25.57 -5.18 18.25
C LYS A 54 -26.84 -5.84 18.81
N TYR A 55 -27.39 -5.31 19.89
CA TYR A 55 -28.67 -5.74 20.46
C TYR A 55 -29.84 -4.92 19.90
N TYR A 56 -30.97 -5.55 19.61
CA TYR A 56 -32.27 -4.86 19.54
C TYR A 56 -32.89 -4.90 20.94
N ASN A 57 -33.09 -3.74 21.57
CA ASN A 57 -34.00 -3.63 22.71
C ASN A 57 -35.43 -3.70 22.16
N GLU A 58 -36.03 -4.88 22.14
CA GLU A 58 -37.47 -4.95 22.30
C GLU A 58 -37.78 -4.64 23.76
N GLN A 59 -38.55 -3.58 23.96
CA GLN A 59 -38.83 -2.99 25.26
C GLN A 59 -39.48 -3.99 26.21
N HIS A 60 -38.75 -4.45 27.22
CA HIS A 60 -39.32 -4.72 28.54
C HIS A 60 -38.39 -4.12 29.59
N LEU A 61 -38.72 -2.90 30.02
CA LEU A 61 -38.22 -2.30 31.25
C LEU A 61 -38.73 -3.15 32.42
N ILE A 62 -37.89 -4.04 32.93
CA ILE A 62 -37.96 -4.45 34.32
C ILE A 62 -36.93 -3.58 35.04
N ASN A 63 -37.40 -2.68 35.90
CA ASN A 63 -36.52 -1.84 36.72
C ASN A 63 -35.59 -2.75 37.55
N PRO A 64 -34.26 -2.60 37.46
CA PRO A 64 -33.35 -3.36 38.29
C PRO A 64 -33.42 -2.84 39.74
N ASP A 65 -33.72 -3.74 40.67
CA ASP A 65 -33.63 -3.52 42.11
C ASP A 65 -32.16 -3.27 42.52
N ASP A 66 -31.94 -2.34 43.44
CA ASP A 66 -30.68 -1.70 43.84
C ASP A 66 -29.65 -2.64 44.51
N LYS A 67 -29.86 -3.96 44.45
CA LYS A 67 -28.95 -4.98 45.00
C LYS A 67 -28.00 -5.60 43.98
N TYR A 68 -28.06 -5.21 42.70
CA TYR A 68 -27.24 -5.85 41.64
C TYR A 68 -25.77 -5.40 41.59
N PHE A 69 -25.36 -4.40 42.39
CA PHE A 69 -24.03 -3.78 42.28
C PHE A 69 -22.95 -4.29 43.25
N LEU A 70 -23.11 -5.48 43.83
CA LEU A 70 -22.09 -6.08 44.70
C LEU A 70 -21.93 -7.58 44.46
N SER A 71 -21.10 -7.98 43.48
CA SER A 71 -20.13 -9.08 43.67
C SER A 71 -19.23 -9.33 42.46
N LYS A 72 -17.99 -9.66 42.81
CA LYS A 72 -16.82 -10.03 42.00
C LYS A 72 -17.07 -11.25 41.08
N THR A 73 -16.32 -11.29 39.98
CA THR A 73 -15.96 -12.48 39.18
C THR A 73 -17.07 -13.54 39.06
N VAL A 74 -18.00 -13.33 38.12
CA VAL A 74 -18.91 -14.39 37.70
C VAL A 74 -18.39 -14.99 36.40
N LYS A 75 -17.99 -16.27 36.43
CA LYS A 75 -18.05 -17.15 35.25
C LYS A 75 -19.53 -17.21 34.82
N LYS A 76 -20.01 -16.24 34.04
CA LYS A 76 -21.25 -16.42 33.31
C LYS A 76 -20.88 -17.18 32.04
N VAL A 77 -21.07 -18.50 32.05
CA VAL A 77 -21.44 -19.20 30.82
C VAL A 77 -22.84 -18.67 30.47
N GLY A 78 -22.88 -17.47 29.88
CA GLY A 78 -24.08 -16.89 29.34
C GLY A 78 -24.30 -17.49 27.97
N LEU A 79 -25.49 -18.03 27.72
CA LEU A 79 -25.98 -18.23 26.36
C LEU A 79 -25.94 -16.86 25.66
N VAL A 80 -24.92 -16.63 24.84
CA VAL A 80 -24.83 -15.44 23.99
C VAL A 80 -25.87 -15.63 22.88
N THR A 81 -27.06 -15.05 23.04
CA THR A 81 -28.08 -15.01 22.00
C THR A 81 -27.53 -14.26 20.79
N ARG A 82 -27.31 -14.97 19.67
CA ARG A 82 -26.78 -14.37 18.44
C ARG A 82 -27.90 -13.79 17.59
N HIS A 83 -27.71 -12.55 17.14
CA HIS A 83 -28.69 -11.84 16.32
C HIS A 83 -28.58 -12.26 14.85
N GLY A 84 -29.73 -12.47 14.23
CA GLY A 84 -29.83 -12.68 12.79
C GLY A 84 -31.11 -12.13 12.19
N ALA A 85 -31.18 -12.11 10.86
CA ALA A 85 -32.36 -11.73 10.10
C ALA A 85 -32.92 -12.95 9.38
N ILE A 86 -34.25 -13.09 9.36
CA ILE A 86 -34.93 -14.07 8.52
C ILE A 86 -35.25 -13.39 7.20
N LYS A 87 -34.75 -13.96 6.10
CA LYS A 87 -35.20 -13.59 4.77
C LYS A 87 -36.20 -14.63 4.31
N GLU A 88 -37.48 -14.27 4.34
CA GLU A 88 -38.54 -15.10 3.78
C GLU A 88 -38.63 -14.89 2.28
N SER A 89 -38.58 -15.99 1.54
CA SER A 89 -38.95 -16.07 0.13
C SER A 89 -40.10 -17.06 0.00
N MET A 90 -40.85 -17.01 -1.11
CA MET A 90 -41.98 -17.92 -1.34
C MET A 90 -41.63 -19.43 -1.29
N SER A 91 -40.35 -19.81 -1.27
CA SER A 91 -39.89 -21.21 -1.27
C SER A 91 -38.97 -21.59 -0.11
N LYS A 92 -38.47 -20.62 0.69
CA LYS A 92 -37.53 -20.87 1.79
C LYS A 92 -37.42 -19.67 2.72
N SER A 93 -37.35 -19.94 4.02
CA SER A 93 -36.90 -19.00 5.04
C SER A 93 -35.43 -19.26 5.35
N GLU A 94 -34.57 -18.28 5.11
CA GLU A 94 -33.13 -18.38 5.41
C GLU A 94 -32.78 -17.45 6.58
N PHE A 95 -32.14 -18.01 7.61
CA PHE A 95 -31.67 -17.26 8.78
C PHE A 95 -30.21 -16.80 8.55
N TYR A 96 -29.95 -15.51 8.76
CA TYR A 96 -28.63 -14.90 8.53
C TYR A 96 -28.11 -14.28 9.82
N PHE A 97 -26.98 -14.75 10.35
CA PHE A 97 -26.37 -14.12 11.53
C PHE A 97 -25.63 -12.84 11.16
N TYR A 98 -25.74 -11.80 11.99
CA TYR A 98 -24.88 -10.62 11.82
C TYR A 98 -23.42 -10.95 12.14
N PRO A 99 -22.45 -10.38 11.42
CA PRO A 99 -21.04 -10.62 11.73
C PRO A 99 -20.66 -10.11 13.12
N VAL A 100 -19.94 -10.91 13.89
CA VAL A 100 -19.31 -10.47 15.14
C VAL A 100 -18.05 -9.69 14.78
N ARG A 101 -17.98 -8.43 15.21
CA ARG A 101 -16.82 -7.57 14.99
C ARG A 101 -16.14 -7.29 16.31
N GLY A 102 -14.82 -7.21 16.27
CA GLY A 102 -14.05 -6.86 17.43
C GLY A 102 -12.63 -6.48 17.07
N ASP A 103 -11.92 -6.08 18.10
CA ASP A 103 -10.51 -5.73 18.05
C ASP A 103 -9.81 -6.53 19.15
N PHE A 104 -8.62 -7.08 18.87
CA PHE A 104 -7.79 -7.70 19.90
C PHE A 104 -6.36 -7.18 19.85
N GLN A 105 -5.69 -7.25 21.00
CA GLN A 105 -4.30 -6.85 21.17
C GLN A 105 -3.47 -8.10 21.52
N SER A 106 -2.49 -8.45 20.68
CA SER A 106 -1.59 -9.58 20.95
C SER A 106 -0.46 -9.16 21.91
N ALA A 107 0.19 -10.13 22.56
CA ALA A 107 1.33 -9.85 23.43
C ALA A 107 2.53 -9.21 22.70
N SER A 108 2.64 -9.45 21.39
CA SER A 108 3.67 -8.93 20.51
C SER A 108 3.40 -7.50 20.01
N SER A 109 2.13 -7.07 19.98
CA SER A 109 1.68 -5.83 19.36
C SER A 109 0.82 -5.01 20.30
N GLU A 110 1.18 -3.75 20.52
CA GLU A 110 0.30 -2.78 21.20
C GLU A 110 -0.82 -2.29 20.29
N TYR A 111 -0.69 -2.50 18.98
CA TYR A 111 -1.73 -2.16 18.03
C TYR A 111 -2.78 -3.26 17.97
N ARG A 112 -4.03 -2.81 17.96
CA ARG A 112 -5.20 -3.67 17.84
C ARG A 112 -5.35 -4.20 16.42
N THR A 113 -5.50 -5.51 16.33
CA THR A 113 -5.92 -6.21 15.11
C THR A 113 -7.42 -6.25 15.08
N LYS A 114 -8.01 -5.78 13.97
CA LYS A 114 -9.45 -5.87 13.76
C LYS A 114 -9.80 -7.26 13.25
N PHE A 115 -10.89 -7.81 13.76
CA PHE A 115 -11.45 -9.05 13.25
C PHE A 115 -12.96 -8.95 13.00
N SER A 116 -13.43 -9.72 12.04
CA SER A 116 -14.85 -9.88 11.74
C SER A 116 -15.15 -11.34 11.45
N VAL A 117 -15.93 -11.96 12.32
CA VAL A 117 -16.42 -13.33 12.16
C VAL A 117 -17.76 -13.29 11.43
N SER A 118 -17.90 -14.07 10.37
CA SER A 118 -19.13 -14.17 9.57
C SER A 118 -19.46 -15.63 9.32
N GLU A 119 -20.50 -16.13 9.98
CA GLU A 119 -20.98 -17.50 9.83
C GLU A 119 -21.63 -17.72 8.46
N ASN A 120 -22.33 -16.70 7.94
CA ASN A 120 -22.98 -16.78 6.63
C ASN A 120 -21.98 -16.97 5.49
N SER A 121 -20.77 -16.40 5.62
CA SER A 121 -19.68 -16.58 4.67
C SER A 121 -18.67 -17.62 5.13
N ASP A 122 -18.94 -18.32 6.23
CA ASP A 122 -18.10 -19.34 6.83
C ASP A 122 -16.63 -18.90 6.98
N SER A 123 -16.41 -17.71 7.56
CA SER A 123 -15.08 -17.08 7.51
C SER A 123 -14.79 -16.12 8.67
N ILE A 124 -13.50 -15.91 8.97
CA ILE A 124 -12.99 -14.84 9.83
C ILE A 124 -12.12 -13.90 8.98
N THR A 125 -12.42 -12.61 8.96
CA THR A 125 -11.59 -11.58 8.33
C THR A 125 -10.70 -10.92 9.37
N PHE A 126 -9.41 -10.75 9.09
CA PHE A 126 -8.46 -9.98 9.88
C PHE A 126 -7.97 -8.76 9.10
N GLU A 127 -7.83 -7.61 9.77
CA GLU A 127 -7.28 -6.38 9.21
C GLU A 127 -6.30 -5.75 10.20
N LEU A 128 -5.05 -5.56 9.76
CA LEU A 128 -4.00 -4.96 10.57
C LEU A 128 -2.88 -4.32 9.74
N SER A 129 -2.13 -3.41 10.37
CA SER A 129 -0.89 -2.87 9.83
C SER A 129 0.30 -3.72 10.28
N ILE A 130 0.99 -4.35 9.32
CA ILE A 130 2.12 -5.25 9.58
C ILE A 130 3.26 -4.52 10.31
N PRO A 131 3.72 -3.32 9.89
CA PRO A 131 4.78 -2.62 10.61
C PRO A 131 4.37 -2.26 12.04
N LYS A 132 3.12 -1.84 12.25
CA LYS A 132 2.60 -1.50 13.59
C LYS A 132 2.54 -2.73 14.48
N PHE A 133 2.10 -3.87 13.93
CA PHE A 133 2.08 -5.14 14.63
C PHE A 133 3.49 -5.61 15.01
N LEU A 134 4.46 -5.52 14.09
CA LEU A 134 5.81 -6.03 14.32
C LEU A 134 6.72 -5.07 15.11
N TYR A 135 6.55 -3.77 14.94
CA TYR A 135 7.51 -2.76 15.38
C TYR A 135 6.91 -1.69 16.29
N ASN A 136 5.60 -1.76 16.58
CA ASN A 136 4.86 -0.75 17.34
C ASN A 136 4.96 0.68 16.77
N ASN A 137 5.31 0.81 15.49
CA ASN A 137 5.25 2.05 14.73
C ASN A 137 5.28 1.73 13.21
N ASN A 138 4.90 2.70 12.38
CA ASN A 138 4.99 2.60 10.92
C ASN A 138 6.09 3.50 10.32
N ILE A 139 7.03 3.97 11.12
CA ILE A 139 8.28 4.60 10.63
C ILE A 139 9.21 3.49 10.11
N ALA A 140 9.29 2.39 10.85
CA ALA A 140 9.82 1.14 10.35
C ALA A 140 8.97 0.61 9.19
N GLN A 141 9.65 0.03 8.19
CA GLN A 141 9.00 -0.55 7.02
C GLN A 141 9.03 -2.07 7.12
N PHE A 142 8.04 -2.75 6.55
CA PHE A 142 8.07 -4.21 6.40
C PHE A 142 9.11 -4.64 5.35
N VAL A 143 10.38 -4.54 5.69
CA VAL A 143 11.58 -4.92 4.92
C VAL A 143 12.46 -5.83 5.78
N PRO A 144 13.37 -6.64 5.22
CA PRO A 144 14.25 -7.49 6.04
C PRO A 144 15.05 -6.65 7.02
N ASN A 145 15.10 -7.11 8.27
CA ASN A 145 15.85 -6.41 9.31
C ASN A 145 17.36 -6.59 9.08
N ILE A 146 18.18 -5.58 9.38
CA ILE A 146 19.65 -5.65 9.22
C ILE A 146 20.27 -6.84 9.96
N ASP A 147 19.69 -7.23 11.09
CA ASP A 147 20.19 -8.34 11.90
C ASP A 147 19.72 -9.72 11.43
N SER A 148 18.77 -9.78 10.49
CA SER A 148 18.27 -11.04 9.95
C SER A 148 19.31 -11.80 9.14
N LYS A 149 19.24 -13.15 9.18
CA LYS A 149 20.05 -14.01 8.30
C LYS A 149 19.79 -13.67 6.82
N ARG A 150 18.52 -13.42 6.46
CA ARG A 150 18.11 -13.02 5.10
C ARG A 150 18.88 -11.79 4.65
N PHE A 151 18.87 -10.70 5.43
CA PHE A 151 19.59 -9.48 5.09
C PHE A 151 21.11 -9.70 5.05
N LYS A 152 21.68 -10.35 6.07
CA LYS A 152 23.12 -10.63 6.16
C LYS A 152 23.66 -11.43 4.97
N SER A 153 22.84 -12.32 4.40
CA SER A 153 23.21 -13.09 3.21
C SER A 153 23.23 -12.28 1.90
N ASN A 154 22.48 -11.18 1.83
CA ASN A 154 22.40 -10.34 0.63
C ASN A 154 22.13 -8.85 0.96
N PRO A 155 23.05 -8.17 1.67
CA PRO A 155 22.79 -6.84 2.20
C PRO A 155 22.69 -5.78 1.11
N PHE A 156 23.35 -5.97 -0.03
CA PHE A 156 23.29 -5.04 -1.16
C PHE A 156 22.00 -5.21 -1.94
N GLY A 157 21.55 -6.45 -2.22
CA GLY A 157 20.31 -6.69 -2.96
C GLY A 157 19.07 -6.13 -2.27
N PHE A 158 19.02 -6.14 -0.93
CA PHE A 158 17.93 -5.55 -0.18
C PHE A 158 17.95 -4.01 -0.12
N ARG A 159 19.04 -3.35 -0.49
CA ARG A 159 19.02 -1.88 -0.65
C ARG A 159 18.26 -1.46 -1.91
N ASP A 160 17.99 -2.39 -2.82
CA ASP A 160 17.29 -2.15 -4.08
C ASP A 160 15.87 -2.75 -4.08
N TRP A 161 14.99 -2.17 -4.92
CA TRP A 161 13.65 -2.70 -5.16
C TRP A 161 13.64 -4.16 -5.61
N TYR A 162 14.68 -4.59 -6.34
CA TYR A 162 14.75 -5.95 -6.88
C TYR A 162 14.90 -7.02 -5.79
N GLY A 163 15.80 -6.85 -4.80
CA GLY A 163 15.91 -7.82 -3.72
C GLY A 163 14.67 -7.83 -2.85
N GLN A 164 14.12 -6.64 -2.60
CA GLN A 164 12.92 -6.44 -1.81
C GLN A 164 11.67 -7.11 -2.42
N LYS A 165 11.42 -6.93 -3.73
CA LYS A 165 10.28 -7.57 -4.41
C LYS A 165 10.39 -9.10 -4.44
N LYS A 166 11.62 -9.64 -4.53
CA LYS A 166 11.85 -11.09 -4.63
C LYS A 166 11.49 -11.82 -3.34
N ALA A 167 11.70 -11.16 -2.19
CA ALA A 167 11.46 -11.72 -0.86
C ALA A 167 10.05 -11.44 -0.33
N LEU A 168 9.31 -10.48 -0.88
CA LEU A 168 8.07 -10.01 -0.25
C LEU A 168 6.97 -11.07 -0.17
N HIS A 169 6.83 -11.93 -1.19
CA HIS A 169 5.80 -12.98 -1.20
C HIS A 169 5.99 -13.95 -0.04
N ASP A 170 7.19 -14.51 0.03
CA ASP A 170 7.61 -15.45 1.06
C ASP A 170 7.43 -14.83 2.46
N ARG A 171 7.83 -13.56 2.64
CA ARG A 171 7.66 -12.83 3.92
C ARG A 171 6.20 -12.59 4.32
N ILE A 172 5.29 -12.37 3.37
CA ILE A 172 3.85 -12.27 3.67
C ILE A 172 3.33 -13.61 4.19
N GLY A 173 3.70 -14.73 3.53
CA GLY A 173 3.30 -16.07 3.96
C GLY A 173 3.83 -16.41 5.35
N GLU A 174 5.12 -16.17 5.58
CA GLU A 174 5.71 -16.33 6.91
C GLU A 174 4.97 -15.46 7.94
N PHE A 175 4.64 -14.19 7.61
CA PHE A 175 4.02 -13.27 8.57
C PHE A 175 2.67 -13.80 9.03
N ILE A 176 1.89 -14.32 8.10
CA ILE A 176 0.58 -14.91 8.37
C ILE A 176 0.72 -16.13 9.28
N LEU A 177 1.72 -16.98 9.06
CA LEU A 177 2.00 -18.13 9.94
C LEU A 177 2.36 -17.67 11.36
N THR A 178 3.25 -16.69 11.50
CA THR A 178 3.62 -16.14 12.82
C THR A 178 2.43 -15.49 13.51
N PHE A 179 1.61 -14.74 12.78
CA PHE A 179 0.39 -14.15 13.31
C PHE A 179 -0.53 -15.22 13.91
N PHE A 180 -0.81 -16.31 13.17
CA PHE A 180 -1.65 -17.40 13.70
C PHE A 180 -1.00 -18.16 14.84
N ASN A 181 0.32 -18.33 14.83
CA ASN A 181 1.04 -18.95 15.93
C ASN A 181 0.90 -18.13 17.22
N GLU A 182 0.99 -16.80 17.13
CA GLU A 182 0.75 -15.92 18.27
C GLU A 182 -0.69 -15.98 18.76
N LEU A 183 -1.67 -16.13 17.86
CA LEU A 183 -3.07 -16.35 18.27
C LEU A 183 -3.25 -17.68 19.03
N CYS A 184 -2.54 -18.73 18.63
CA CYS A 184 -2.60 -20.01 19.35
C CYS A 184 -2.12 -19.86 20.79
N ILE A 185 -1.02 -19.11 20.98
CA ILE A 185 -0.46 -18.81 22.30
C ILE A 185 -1.42 -17.91 23.08
N MET A 186 -1.94 -16.85 22.45
CA MET A 186 -2.81 -15.86 23.09
C MET A 186 -4.14 -16.48 23.56
N PHE A 187 -4.71 -17.41 22.80
CA PHE A 187 -5.99 -18.04 23.10
C PHE A 187 -5.88 -19.44 23.71
N ASP A 188 -4.67 -19.82 24.13
CA ASP A 188 -4.37 -21.14 24.72
C ASP A 188 -5.04 -22.27 23.92
N MET A 189 -4.72 -22.29 22.62
CA MET A 189 -5.25 -23.28 21.70
C MET A 189 -4.39 -24.55 21.79
N PRO A 190 -4.97 -25.73 22.13
CA PRO A 190 -4.22 -26.99 22.22
C PRO A 190 -3.73 -27.54 20.87
N VAL A 191 -4.00 -26.85 19.76
CA VAL A 191 -3.61 -27.25 18.41
C VAL A 191 -2.31 -26.57 18.00
N THR A 192 -1.47 -27.29 17.26
CA THR A 192 -0.22 -26.76 16.72
C THR A 192 -0.47 -25.94 15.46
N ILE A 193 0.40 -24.96 15.18
CA ILE A 193 0.35 -24.17 13.94
C ILE A 193 0.46 -25.05 12.68
N THR A 194 1.05 -26.24 12.77
CA THR A 194 1.12 -27.23 11.68
C THR A 194 -0.24 -27.74 11.21
N SER A 195 -1.30 -27.54 12.01
CA SER A 195 -2.68 -27.88 11.61
C SER A 195 -3.37 -26.79 10.78
N LEU A 196 -2.76 -25.61 10.63
CA LEU A 196 -3.27 -24.54 9.77
C LEU A 196 -3.05 -24.87 8.30
N ASN A 197 -4.13 -24.89 7.51
CA ASN A 197 -4.05 -25.06 6.07
C ASN A 197 -4.05 -23.71 5.35
N LEU A 198 -2.95 -23.41 4.64
CA LEU A 198 -2.80 -22.17 3.86
C LEU A 198 -3.77 -22.05 2.69
N SER A 199 -4.33 -23.17 2.20
CA SER A 199 -5.39 -23.15 1.18
C SER A 199 -6.70 -22.53 1.69
N ASN A 200 -6.84 -22.33 3.00
CA ASN A 200 -8.01 -21.71 3.60
C ASN A 200 -7.85 -20.19 3.78
N ILE A 201 -6.70 -19.62 3.37
CA ILE A 201 -6.37 -18.22 3.59
C ILE A 201 -6.46 -17.44 2.28
N GLU A 202 -7.43 -16.52 2.21
CA GLU A 202 -7.61 -15.57 1.11
C GLU A 202 -6.96 -14.22 1.43
N ILE A 203 -6.15 -13.68 0.53
CA ILE A 203 -5.70 -12.29 0.55
C ILE A 203 -6.77 -11.39 -0.10
N LYS A 204 -7.41 -10.56 0.72
CA LYS A 204 -8.53 -9.70 0.30
C LYS A 204 -8.08 -8.29 -0.09
N ARG A 205 -7.08 -7.74 0.60
CA ARG A 205 -6.50 -6.42 0.35
C ARG A 205 -5.04 -6.37 0.77
N LEU A 206 -4.24 -5.66 -0.02
CA LEU A 206 -2.88 -5.27 0.32
C LEU A 206 -2.72 -3.77 0.10
N ASP A 207 -2.22 -3.08 1.12
CA ASP A 207 -1.77 -1.71 1.00
C ASP A 207 -0.25 -1.69 1.01
N PHE A 208 0.35 -1.20 -0.07
CA PHE A 208 1.78 -1.01 -0.13
C PHE A 208 2.18 0.37 0.35
N CYS A 209 3.35 0.45 0.95
CA CYS A 209 3.97 1.70 1.37
C CYS A 209 5.45 1.77 1.03
N TYR A 210 5.96 2.99 0.86
CA TYR A 210 7.39 3.26 0.73
C TYR A 210 7.73 4.59 1.44
N ASN A 211 8.70 4.54 2.35
CA ASN A 211 9.21 5.71 3.06
C ASN A 211 10.45 6.23 2.33
N GLN A 212 10.30 7.34 1.60
CA GLN A 212 11.42 8.07 1.01
C GLN A 212 12.00 9.00 2.07
N VAL A 213 13.32 8.94 2.26
CA VAL A 213 14.02 9.65 3.35
C VAL A 213 14.69 10.91 2.83
N PHE A 214 14.47 12.01 3.54
CA PHE A 214 15.01 13.33 3.27
C PHE A 214 15.94 13.79 4.41
N PRO A 215 16.80 14.81 4.18
CA PRO A 215 17.66 15.35 5.23
C PRO A 215 16.88 16.03 6.36
N CYS A 216 15.79 16.73 6.03
CA CYS A 216 15.01 17.52 6.98
C CYS A 216 13.54 17.68 6.53
N HIS A 217 12.71 18.12 7.46
CA HIS A 217 11.27 18.32 7.25
C HIS A 217 10.95 19.36 6.17
N ALA A 218 11.66 20.49 6.16
CA ALA A 218 11.48 21.53 5.14
C ALA A 218 11.71 20.99 3.72
N SER A 219 12.66 20.06 3.56
CA SER A 219 12.94 19.40 2.29
C SER A 219 11.80 18.46 1.86
N VAL A 220 11.16 17.76 2.81
CA VAL A 220 9.97 16.93 2.55
C VAL A 220 8.81 17.79 2.02
N LEU A 221 8.51 18.90 2.69
CA LEU A 221 7.40 19.78 2.30
C LEU A 221 7.65 20.45 0.94
N ASP A 222 8.87 20.94 0.69
CA ASP A 222 9.25 21.50 -0.61
C ASP A 222 9.13 20.47 -1.74
N TYR A 223 9.53 19.21 -1.49
CA TYR A 223 9.38 18.13 -2.46
C TYR A 223 7.91 17.81 -2.74
N LEU A 224 7.08 17.74 -1.70
CA LEU A 224 5.64 17.48 -1.82
C LEU A 224 4.94 18.61 -2.60
N ASP A 225 5.29 19.86 -2.34
CA ASP A 225 4.77 21.01 -3.08
C ASP A 225 5.21 21.00 -4.54
N ALA A 226 6.43 20.56 -4.84
CA ALA A 226 6.87 20.34 -6.21
C ALA A 226 6.03 19.25 -6.91
N GLN A 227 5.77 18.12 -6.25
CA GLN A 227 4.91 17.04 -6.77
C GLN A 227 3.47 17.51 -7.07
N ARG A 228 2.92 18.39 -6.22
CA ARG A 228 1.58 18.97 -6.42
C ARG A 228 1.42 19.73 -7.73
N LYS A 229 2.51 20.26 -8.28
CA LYS A 229 2.44 21.05 -9.51
C LYS A 229 2.23 20.21 -10.77
N PHE A 230 2.38 18.88 -10.71
CA PHE A 230 2.23 18.01 -11.89
C PHE A 230 1.41 16.73 -11.68
N TYR A 231 0.91 16.46 -10.46
CA TYR A 231 0.09 15.26 -10.20
C TYR A 231 -1.28 15.27 -10.89
N LYS A 232 -1.85 16.45 -11.17
CA LYS A 232 -3.19 16.58 -11.77
C LYS A 232 -3.31 15.85 -13.12
N THR A 233 -2.20 15.60 -13.83
CA THR A 233 -2.18 14.73 -15.03
C THR A 233 -2.69 13.31 -14.80
N ARG A 234 -2.65 12.81 -13.56
CA ARG A 234 -2.98 11.42 -13.19
C ARG A 234 -4.37 11.29 -12.56
N VAL A 235 -4.97 12.40 -12.16
CA VAL A 235 -6.28 12.44 -11.53
C VAL A 235 -7.37 12.27 -12.59
N ARG A 236 -8.45 11.55 -12.26
CA ARG A 236 -9.62 11.45 -13.13
C ARG A 236 -10.25 12.84 -13.29
N LYS A 237 -10.56 13.26 -14.52
CA LYS A 237 -11.08 14.60 -14.84
C LYS A 237 -12.31 15.04 -14.04
N ASN A 238 -13.10 14.10 -13.52
CA ASN A 238 -14.34 14.37 -12.78
C ASN A 238 -14.20 14.03 -11.28
N THR A 239 -13.00 13.79 -10.77
CA THR A 239 -12.80 13.61 -9.34
C THR A 239 -12.67 14.97 -8.69
N LEU A 240 -13.63 15.31 -7.82
CA LEU A 240 -13.50 16.42 -6.87
C LEU A 240 -12.30 16.12 -5.98
N ILE A 241 -11.22 16.89 -6.14
CA ILE A 241 -10.05 16.86 -5.27
C ILE A 241 -10.42 17.72 -4.06
N ASP A 242 -11.15 17.11 -3.12
CA ASP A 242 -11.80 17.85 -2.04
C ASP A 242 -10.90 18.02 -0.80
N ARG A 243 -9.71 17.40 -0.75
CA ARG A 243 -8.84 17.41 0.45
C ARG A 243 -7.34 17.35 0.14
N ASP A 244 -6.83 18.26 -0.68
CA ASP A 244 -5.39 18.55 -0.64
C ASP A 244 -5.13 19.41 0.61
N CYS A 245 -4.53 18.82 1.65
CA CYS A 245 -4.02 19.58 2.80
C CYS A 245 -2.52 19.87 2.59
N GLY A 246 -1.96 20.91 3.20
CA GLY A 246 -0.54 21.31 3.00
C GLY A 246 0.49 20.18 3.14
N SER A 247 0.18 19.11 3.87
CA SER A 247 1.06 17.97 4.15
C SER A 247 0.72 16.66 3.43
N SER A 248 -0.32 16.60 2.58
CA SER A 248 -0.61 15.43 1.75
C SER A 248 -1.37 15.72 0.47
N PHE A 249 -1.42 14.76 -0.45
CA PHE A 249 -2.43 14.69 -1.49
C PHE A 249 -2.76 13.22 -1.80
N TYR A 250 -3.96 12.97 -2.30
CA TYR A 250 -4.38 11.63 -2.71
C TYR A 250 -5.33 11.70 -3.90
N TYR A 251 -5.38 10.62 -4.67
CA TYR A 251 -6.29 10.52 -5.80
C TYR A 251 -6.69 9.07 -6.08
N ARG A 252 -7.75 8.94 -6.89
CA ARG A 252 -8.07 7.67 -7.56
C ARG A 252 -7.55 7.73 -8.99
N HIS A 253 -6.76 6.75 -9.40
CA HIS A 253 -6.16 6.73 -10.72
C HIS A 253 -7.23 6.76 -11.81
N ALA A 254 -7.06 7.62 -12.81
CA ALA A 254 -8.07 7.89 -13.82
C ALA A 254 -8.52 6.66 -14.61
N THR A 255 -7.60 5.72 -14.84
CA THR A 255 -7.83 4.54 -15.69
C THR A 255 -8.14 3.29 -14.87
N ASP A 256 -7.40 3.10 -13.78
CA ASP A 256 -7.42 1.83 -13.03
C ASP A 256 -8.23 1.92 -11.73
N GLY A 257 -8.58 3.14 -11.28
CA GLY A 257 -9.43 3.36 -10.12
C GLY A 257 -8.82 3.04 -8.76
N PHE A 258 -7.55 2.61 -8.69
CA PHE A 258 -6.85 2.39 -7.43
C PHE A 258 -6.64 3.70 -6.66
N PHE A 259 -6.54 3.58 -5.35
CA PHE A 259 -6.25 4.69 -4.44
C PHE A 259 -4.73 4.84 -4.25
N PHE A 260 -4.23 6.06 -4.37
CA PHE A 260 -2.84 6.41 -4.14
C PHE A 260 -2.73 7.68 -3.29
N LYS A 261 -1.80 7.70 -2.34
CA LYS A 261 -1.60 8.79 -1.39
C LYS A 261 -0.11 9.10 -1.23
N ILE A 262 0.23 10.39 -1.18
CA ILE A 262 1.56 10.87 -0.80
C ILE A 262 1.40 11.85 0.35
N TYR A 263 2.19 11.68 1.41
CA TYR A 263 2.08 12.54 2.59
C TYR A 263 3.37 12.63 3.41
N SER A 264 3.49 13.72 4.15
CA SER A 264 4.52 13.90 5.18
C SER A 264 4.22 13.01 6.37
N LYS A 265 5.12 12.06 6.67
CA LYS A 265 4.93 11.15 7.80
C LYS A 265 5.08 11.85 9.15
N GLY A 266 5.85 12.93 9.21
CA GLY A 266 5.99 13.76 10.42
C GLY A 266 4.67 14.41 10.84
N GLU A 267 3.92 14.94 9.88
CA GLU A 267 2.62 15.58 10.12
C GLU A 267 1.56 14.57 10.58
N GLU A 268 1.56 13.37 9.99
CA GLU A 268 0.72 12.27 10.48
C GLU A 268 1.14 11.82 11.89
N PHE A 269 2.44 11.77 12.17
CA PHE A 269 2.97 11.36 13.46
C PHE A 269 2.52 12.32 14.57
N GLU A 270 2.63 13.63 14.36
CA GLU A 270 2.18 14.66 15.31
C GLU A 270 0.69 14.54 15.61
N ALA A 271 -0.13 14.34 14.57
CA ALA A 271 -1.57 14.30 14.71
C ALA A 271 -2.09 13.01 15.37
N VAL A 272 -1.47 11.86 15.09
CA VAL A 272 -2.02 10.54 15.42
C VAL A 272 -1.12 9.74 16.36
N ASP A 273 0.16 9.57 16.02
CA ASP A 273 1.05 8.65 16.74
C ASP A 273 1.58 9.27 18.05
N LEU A 274 1.92 10.56 18.05
CA LEU A 274 2.50 11.26 19.20
C LEU A 274 1.59 11.24 20.44
N PRO A 275 0.30 11.66 20.37
CA PRO A 275 -0.57 11.66 21.55
C PRO A 275 -0.73 10.25 22.14
N ARG A 276 -0.79 9.23 21.28
CA ARG A 276 -0.90 7.83 21.68
C ARG A 276 0.37 7.36 22.39
N LEU A 277 1.54 7.56 21.79
CA LEU A 277 2.81 7.10 22.36
C LEU A 277 3.13 7.79 23.70
N VAL A 278 2.78 9.08 23.84
CA VAL A 278 2.90 9.80 25.10
C VAL A 278 2.03 9.16 26.18
N LYS A 279 0.78 8.80 25.85
CA LYS A 279 -0.13 8.09 26.77
C LYS A 279 0.42 6.72 27.18
N GLU A 280 1.06 6.00 26.27
CA GLU A 280 1.68 4.70 26.58
C GLU A 280 2.91 4.83 27.49
N ASN A 281 3.78 5.80 27.22
CA ASN A 281 4.90 6.12 28.12
C ASN A 281 4.42 6.59 29.51
N GLU A 282 3.31 7.34 29.57
CA GLU A 282 2.68 7.76 30.83
C GLU A 282 2.12 6.58 31.62
N ALA A 283 1.40 5.67 30.96
CA ALA A 283 0.90 4.46 31.58
C ALA A 283 2.05 3.60 32.11
N GLN A 284 3.16 3.48 31.36
CA GLN A 284 4.35 2.78 31.82
C GLN A 284 4.97 3.45 33.06
N PHE A 285 5.07 4.78 33.07
CA PHE A 285 5.59 5.53 34.21
C PHE A 285 4.75 5.28 35.46
N ASN A 286 3.42 5.41 35.35
CA ASN A 286 2.49 5.20 36.46
C ASN A 286 2.53 3.75 36.99
N ASN A 287 2.59 2.76 36.09
CA ASN A 287 2.66 1.34 36.48
C ASN A 287 4.00 0.95 37.13
N ASN A 288 5.05 1.77 37.00
CA ASN A 288 6.39 1.49 37.52
C ASN A 288 6.92 2.66 38.37
N GLN A 289 6.02 3.41 39.01
CA GLN A 289 6.34 4.68 39.66
C GLN A 289 7.41 4.52 40.75
N ASP A 290 7.32 3.47 41.56
CA ASP A 290 8.28 3.20 42.66
C ASP A 290 9.73 3.13 42.17
N ARG A 291 9.95 2.58 40.97
CA ARG A 291 11.27 2.45 40.37
C ARG A 291 11.71 3.70 39.61
N LEU A 292 10.79 4.32 38.86
CA LEU A 292 11.13 5.38 37.91
C LEU A 292 11.15 6.78 38.55
N LEU A 293 10.31 7.02 39.55
CA LEU A 293 10.17 8.34 40.15
C LEU A 293 11.47 8.86 40.80
N PRO A 294 12.24 8.09 41.58
CA PRO A 294 13.51 8.56 42.15
C PRO A 294 14.49 8.99 41.05
N LEU A 295 14.65 8.14 40.03
CA LEU A 295 15.53 8.41 38.88
C LEU A 295 15.10 9.69 38.14
N PHE A 296 13.80 9.85 37.91
CA PHE A 296 13.27 11.00 37.19
C PHE A 296 13.36 12.30 37.99
N LYS A 297 13.27 12.23 39.33
CA LYS A 297 13.53 13.39 40.20
C LYS A 297 14.98 13.85 40.09
N ASP A 298 15.93 12.93 40.07
CA ASP A 298 17.35 13.27 39.91
C ASP A 298 17.63 13.91 38.56
N ILE A 299 17.07 13.34 37.49
CA ILE A 299 17.12 13.92 36.14
C ILE A 299 16.47 15.31 36.14
N PHE A 300 15.28 15.47 36.73
CA PHE A 300 14.58 16.74 36.77
C PHE A 300 15.37 17.81 37.54
N LYS A 301 15.91 17.47 38.71
CA LYS A 301 16.76 18.37 39.52
C LYS A 301 17.97 18.85 38.72
N LYS A 302 18.61 17.96 37.95
CA LYS A 302 19.78 18.27 37.13
C LYS A 302 19.48 19.30 36.02
N HIS A 303 18.31 19.24 35.38
CA HIS A 303 17.96 20.11 34.24
C HIS A 303 17.11 21.32 34.63
N PHE A 304 16.38 21.26 35.75
CA PHE A 304 15.44 22.28 36.22
C PHE A 304 15.64 22.59 37.71
N GLU A 305 16.89 22.87 38.11
CA GLU A 305 17.28 23.06 39.52
C GLU A 305 16.47 24.16 40.22
N SER A 306 16.28 25.31 39.59
CA SER A 306 15.48 26.41 40.16
C SER A 306 14.06 25.97 40.47
N THR A 307 13.38 25.33 39.51
CA THR A 307 12.02 24.79 39.69
C THR A 307 11.99 23.72 40.77
N TYR A 308 13.01 22.88 40.86
CA TYR A 308 13.10 21.84 41.89
C TYR A 308 13.23 22.45 43.31
N LEU A 309 14.06 23.48 43.46
CA LEU A 309 14.25 24.21 44.71
C LEU A 309 12.97 24.95 45.12
N ASP A 310 12.34 25.67 44.19
CA ASP A 310 11.08 26.40 44.41
C ASP A 310 9.95 25.48 44.90
N LYS A 311 9.91 24.26 44.36
CA LYS A 311 8.92 23.24 44.74
C LYS A 311 9.34 22.38 45.93
N LYS A 312 10.48 22.68 46.57
CA LYS A 312 11.03 21.92 47.71
C LYS A 312 11.12 20.42 47.42
N GLY A 313 11.46 20.05 46.19
CA GLY A 313 11.57 18.66 45.72
C GLY A 313 10.24 17.92 45.44
N LYS A 314 9.09 18.58 45.59
CA LYS A 314 7.76 18.04 45.25
C LYS A 314 7.42 18.30 43.79
N VAL A 315 8.05 17.53 42.89
CA VAL A 315 7.97 17.69 41.43
C VAL A 315 7.33 16.51 40.70
N GLU A 316 6.73 15.57 41.44
CA GLU A 316 6.17 14.32 40.91
C GLU A 316 5.22 14.56 39.72
N ASP A 317 4.26 15.47 39.88
CA ASP A 317 3.29 15.82 38.86
C ASP A 317 3.89 16.66 37.73
N MET A 318 5.01 17.33 37.98
CA MET A 318 5.66 18.24 37.03
C MET A 318 6.60 17.53 36.06
N ILE A 319 7.25 16.45 36.49
CA ILE A 319 8.22 15.71 35.66
C ILE A 319 7.58 15.32 34.32
N PHE A 320 6.43 14.65 34.38
CA PHE A 320 5.79 14.13 33.18
C PHE A 320 5.09 15.25 32.38
N GLN A 321 4.65 16.32 33.05
CA GLN A 321 4.16 17.52 32.37
C GLN A 321 5.27 18.20 31.55
N TYR A 322 6.47 18.34 32.11
CA TYR A 322 7.63 18.88 31.41
C TYR A 322 8.04 17.97 30.25
N TYR A 323 8.03 16.65 30.45
CA TYR A 323 8.23 15.68 29.38
C TYR A 323 7.23 15.88 28.21
N LYS A 324 5.93 15.96 28.51
CA LYS A 324 4.85 16.21 27.53
C LYS A 324 5.05 17.50 26.73
N THR A 325 5.59 18.54 27.37
CA THR A 325 5.86 19.84 26.75
C THR A 325 7.08 19.78 25.84
N TYR A 326 8.22 19.31 26.37
CA TYR A 326 9.50 19.37 25.67
C TYR A 326 9.72 18.25 24.65
N VAL A 327 8.99 17.13 24.71
CA VAL A 327 9.08 16.07 23.68
C VAL A 327 8.66 16.56 22.29
N LYS A 328 7.90 17.66 22.22
CA LYS A 328 7.44 18.29 20.97
C LYS A 328 8.42 19.31 20.40
N THR A 329 9.41 19.73 21.18
CA THR A 329 10.30 20.83 20.83
C THR A 329 11.75 20.36 20.76
N ALA A 330 12.63 21.24 20.26
CA ALA A 330 14.07 21.01 20.30
C ALA A 330 14.70 21.44 21.64
N GLU A 331 13.92 22.11 22.50
CA GLU A 331 14.37 22.61 23.80
C GLU A 331 14.52 21.46 24.80
N ASN A 332 15.48 21.59 25.73
CA ASN A 332 15.72 20.60 26.78
C ASN A 332 15.90 19.15 26.26
N ARG A 333 16.52 19.00 25.08
CA ARG A 333 16.67 17.68 24.46
C ARG A 333 17.42 16.67 25.33
N LYS A 334 18.42 17.11 26.09
CA LYS A 334 19.13 16.25 27.04
C LYS A 334 18.23 15.69 28.14
N PHE A 335 17.32 16.50 28.68
CA PHE A 335 16.31 16.05 29.65
C PHE A 335 15.42 14.98 29.03
N ILE A 336 14.92 15.22 27.81
CA ILE A 336 14.10 14.26 27.09
C ILE A 336 14.85 12.96 26.81
N ASP A 337 16.08 13.01 26.31
CA ASP A 337 16.87 11.82 26.00
C ASP A 337 17.17 10.99 27.27
N GLU A 338 17.45 11.64 28.42
CA GLU A 338 17.67 10.98 29.72
C GLU A 338 16.39 10.33 30.24
N ILE A 339 15.24 11.02 30.21
CA ILE A 339 13.93 10.46 30.60
C ILE A 339 13.56 9.28 29.67
N GLU A 340 13.65 9.49 28.35
CA GLU A 340 13.30 8.46 27.37
C GLU A 340 14.20 7.25 27.49
N SER A 341 15.45 7.35 27.96
CA SER A 341 16.34 6.21 28.15
C SER A 341 15.73 5.11 29.03
N HIS A 342 14.87 5.47 29.98
CA HIS A 342 14.16 4.57 30.89
C HIS A 342 12.74 4.20 30.44
N LEU A 343 12.22 4.88 29.41
CA LEU A 343 10.89 4.62 28.84
C LEU A 343 10.97 3.67 27.65
N LYS A 344 9.83 3.04 27.34
CA LYS A 344 9.67 2.08 26.23
C LYS A 344 9.89 2.76 24.88
N TYR A 345 9.23 3.89 24.64
CA TYR A 345 9.33 4.60 23.37
C TYR A 345 10.27 5.80 23.46
N LYS A 346 11.20 5.87 22.51
CA LYS A 346 12.06 7.04 22.28
C LYS A 346 11.31 8.00 21.33
N ILE A 347 10.25 8.64 21.85
CA ILE A 347 9.29 9.43 21.05
C ILE A 347 10.00 10.55 20.30
N SER A 348 10.93 11.24 20.96
CA SER A 348 11.70 12.33 20.38
C SER A 348 12.48 11.89 19.13
N PHE A 349 13.11 10.71 19.20
CA PHE A 349 13.78 10.09 18.06
C PHE A 349 12.79 9.69 16.95
N LEU A 350 11.69 9.02 17.30
CA LEU A 350 10.68 8.59 16.31
C LEU A 350 10.08 9.78 15.57
N ARG A 351 9.80 10.87 16.29
CA ARG A 351 9.33 12.14 15.74
C ARG A 351 10.32 12.70 14.73
N ASP A 352 11.59 12.85 15.11
CA ASP A 352 12.62 13.41 14.23
C ASP A 352 12.83 12.56 12.97
N GLU A 353 12.69 11.25 13.07
CA GLU A 353 12.76 10.35 11.93
C GLU A 353 11.52 10.41 11.05
N ALA A 354 10.32 10.49 11.61
CA ALA A 354 9.08 10.69 10.87
C ALA A 354 9.08 12.01 10.08
N MET A 355 9.60 13.09 10.68
CA MET A 355 9.71 14.41 10.07
C MET A 355 10.55 14.43 8.79
N LYS A 356 11.44 13.46 8.63
CA LYS A 356 12.32 13.29 7.46
C LYS A 356 11.73 12.38 6.38
N ILE A 357 10.49 11.89 6.55
CA ILE A 357 9.92 10.88 5.66
C ILE A 357 8.77 11.46 4.85
N LEU A 358 8.89 11.30 3.52
CA LEU A 358 7.77 11.37 2.61
C LEU A 358 7.28 9.95 2.32
N ARG A 359 6.00 9.69 2.54
CA ARG A 359 5.43 8.36 2.44
C ARG A 359 4.49 8.25 1.25
N TYR A 360 4.71 7.21 0.43
CA TYR A 360 3.86 6.81 -0.68
C TYR A 360 3.03 5.60 -0.24
N GLU A 361 1.73 5.60 -0.55
CA GLU A 361 0.83 4.50 -0.25
C GLU A 361 -0.09 4.18 -1.42
N MET A 362 -0.32 2.88 -1.66
CA MET A 362 -1.20 2.40 -2.72
C MET A 362 -2.01 1.20 -2.26
N SER A 363 -3.33 1.23 -2.49
CA SER A 363 -4.24 0.16 -2.09
C SER A 363 -4.63 -0.76 -3.23
N PHE A 364 -4.37 -2.06 -3.06
CA PHE A 364 -4.79 -3.13 -3.95
C PHE A 364 -5.97 -3.88 -3.35
N THR A 365 -7.17 -3.50 -3.78
CA THR A 365 -8.41 -4.20 -3.42
C THR A 365 -8.59 -5.47 -4.25
N ARG A 366 -9.39 -6.41 -3.76
CA ARG A 366 -9.81 -7.61 -4.49
C ARG A 366 -10.24 -7.34 -5.93
N THR A 367 -11.00 -6.27 -6.17
CA THR A 367 -11.42 -5.87 -7.52
C THR A 367 -10.22 -5.55 -8.41
N TYR A 368 -9.29 -4.73 -7.93
CA TYR A 368 -8.14 -4.34 -8.74
C TYR A 368 -7.14 -5.49 -8.94
N MET A 369 -6.93 -6.32 -7.91
CA MET A 369 -6.14 -7.56 -8.04
C MET A 369 -6.75 -8.50 -9.10
N SER A 370 -8.08 -8.64 -9.14
CA SER A 370 -8.80 -9.43 -10.16
C SER A 370 -8.53 -8.92 -11.58
N THR A 371 -8.60 -7.60 -11.78
CA THR A 371 -8.30 -6.98 -13.07
C THR A 371 -6.86 -7.27 -13.51
N LEU A 372 -5.88 -7.10 -12.61
CA LEU A 372 -4.46 -7.35 -12.93
C LEU A 372 -4.19 -8.82 -13.19
N TYR A 373 -4.75 -9.70 -12.36
CA TYR A 373 -4.69 -11.14 -12.54
C TYR A 373 -5.22 -11.57 -13.91
N LYS A 374 -6.39 -11.07 -14.33
CA LYS A 374 -6.97 -11.40 -15.65
C LYS A 374 -6.14 -10.91 -16.82
N LYS A 375 -5.57 -9.70 -16.71
CA LYS A 375 -4.75 -9.11 -17.78
C LYS A 375 -3.38 -9.76 -17.93
N HIS A 376 -2.83 -10.32 -16.85
CA HIS A 376 -1.40 -10.63 -16.82
C HIS A 376 -1.04 -12.06 -16.43
N ILE A 377 -1.98 -12.83 -15.86
CA ILE A 377 -1.73 -14.16 -15.30
C ILE A 377 -2.71 -15.17 -15.88
N PHE A 378 -4.01 -14.95 -15.67
CA PHE A 378 -5.06 -15.89 -16.06
C PHE A 378 -4.97 -16.20 -17.55
N ARG A 379 -4.74 -17.48 -17.86
CA ARG A 379 -4.66 -18.06 -19.19
C ARG A 379 -3.76 -17.25 -20.15
N LYS A 380 -2.72 -16.60 -19.62
CA LYS A 380 -1.83 -15.71 -20.40
C LYS A 380 -1.21 -16.40 -21.60
N THR A 381 -0.94 -17.70 -21.50
CA THR A 381 -0.32 -18.50 -22.57
C THR A 381 -1.33 -19.13 -23.52
N ASP A 382 -2.60 -19.21 -23.13
CA ASP A 382 -3.70 -19.85 -23.87
C ASP A 382 -4.02 -19.10 -25.17
N SER A 383 -4.18 -19.84 -26.27
CA SER A 383 -4.44 -19.26 -27.59
C SER A 383 -5.80 -18.57 -27.68
N ASN A 384 -6.84 -19.17 -27.09
CA ASN A 384 -8.19 -18.65 -27.13
C ASN A 384 -8.30 -17.37 -26.29
N TRP A 385 -7.66 -17.35 -25.12
CA TRP A 385 -7.60 -16.14 -24.30
C TRP A 385 -6.89 -14.98 -25.04
N LYS A 386 -5.78 -15.26 -25.72
CA LYS A 386 -5.08 -14.25 -26.54
C LYS A 386 -5.93 -13.74 -27.70
N GLU A 387 -6.76 -14.57 -28.29
CA GLU A 387 -7.68 -14.16 -29.34
C GLU A 387 -8.74 -13.18 -28.80
N LEU A 388 -9.35 -13.52 -27.66
CA LEU A 388 -10.29 -12.63 -26.96
C LEU A 388 -9.63 -11.29 -26.59
N GLU A 389 -8.41 -11.32 -26.05
CA GLU A 389 -7.66 -10.10 -25.71
C GLU A 389 -7.37 -9.24 -26.95
N ARG A 390 -6.98 -9.86 -28.08
CA ARG A 390 -6.74 -9.14 -29.35
C ARG A 390 -8.01 -8.48 -29.86
N ALA A 391 -9.12 -9.22 -29.90
CA ALA A 391 -10.43 -8.70 -30.33
C ALA A 391 -10.87 -7.54 -29.42
N HIS A 392 -10.78 -7.72 -28.10
CA HIS A 392 -11.03 -6.68 -27.12
C HIS A 392 -10.21 -5.41 -27.40
N ASN A 393 -8.90 -5.53 -27.58
CA ASN A 393 -8.02 -4.37 -27.82
C ASN A 393 -8.34 -3.65 -29.15
N LYS A 394 -8.69 -4.39 -30.21
CA LYS A 394 -9.12 -3.81 -31.49
C LYS A 394 -10.42 -3.02 -31.33
N VAL A 395 -11.45 -3.64 -30.77
CA VAL A 395 -12.78 -3.04 -30.59
C VAL A 395 -12.72 -1.86 -29.62
N GLN A 396 -11.98 -1.98 -28.52
CA GLN A 396 -11.79 -0.91 -27.55
C GLN A 396 -11.14 0.32 -28.20
N ARG A 397 -10.15 0.12 -29.07
CA ARG A 397 -9.52 1.21 -29.82
C ARG A 397 -10.46 1.86 -30.82
N TYR A 398 -11.28 1.07 -31.52
CA TYR A 398 -12.34 1.57 -32.39
C TYR A 398 -13.36 2.41 -31.61
N ASN A 399 -13.88 1.90 -30.49
CA ASN A 399 -14.82 2.61 -29.62
C ASN A 399 -14.20 3.91 -29.04
N THR A 400 -12.91 3.89 -28.73
CA THR A 400 -12.18 5.09 -28.27
C THR A 400 -12.11 6.16 -29.36
N LEU A 401 -11.91 5.80 -30.63
CA LEU A 401 -11.91 6.77 -31.72
C LEU A 401 -13.31 7.37 -31.94
N LEU A 402 -14.35 6.55 -31.80
CA LEU A 402 -15.74 7.02 -31.86
C LEU A 402 -16.07 7.98 -30.73
N SER A 403 -15.72 7.65 -29.48
CA SER A 403 -15.98 8.53 -28.33
C SER A 403 -15.20 9.84 -28.38
N GLN A 404 -14.11 9.90 -29.15
CA GLN A 404 -13.36 11.12 -29.45
C GLN A 404 -13.94 11.95 -30.61
N GLY A 405 -15.08 11.53 -31.21
CA GLY A 405 -15.68 12.20 -32.37
C GLY A 405 -14.93 11.98 -33.69
N SER A 406 -13.92 11.11 -33.72
CA SER A 406 -13.07 10.88 -34.89
C SER A 406 -13.67 9.81 -35.83
N ILE A 407 -14.89 10.04 -36.32
CA ILE A 407 -15.71 9.06 -37.06
C ILE A 407 -14.97 8.48 -38.28
N ASN A 408 -14.36 9.33 -39.10
CA ASN A 408 -13.65 8.87 -40.32
C ASN A 408 -12.42 8.02 -39.99
N GLN A 409 -11.70 8.37 -38.91
CA GLN A 409 -10.57 7.56 -38.43
C GLN A 409 -11.05 6.22 -37.86
N ALA A 410 -12.18 6.20 -37.16
CA ALA A 410 -12.79 4.97 -36.66
C ALA A 410 -13.21 4.05 -37.82
N LYS A 411 -13.86 4.58 -38.87
CA LYS A 411 -14.22 3.82 -40.09
C LYS A 411 -12.99 3.26 -40.80
N SER A 412 -11.95 4.09 -40.99
CA SER A 412 -10.68 3.64 -41.58
C SER A 412 -10.01 2.56 -40.73
N PHE A 413 -10.04 2.70 -39.40
CA PHE A 413 -9.49 1.72 -38.47
C PHE A 413 -10.26 0.39 -38.51
N LEU A 414 -11.59 0.44 -38.59
CA LEU A 414 -12.46 -0.74 -38.72
C LEU A 414 -12.10 -1.56 -39.96
N LEU A 415 -12.01 -0.90 -41.12
CA LEU A 415 -11.67 -1.54 -42.40
C LEU A 415 -10.23 -2.06 -42.40
N LYS A 416 -9.26 -1.25 -41.97
CA LYS A 416 -7.84 -1.62 -41.95
C LYS A 416 -7.55 -2.83 -41.07
N ASN A 417 -8.26 -2.96 -39.94
CA ASN A 417 -8.05 -4.06 -39.00
C ASN A 417 -9.04 -5.22 -39.19
N LEU A 418 -9.88 -5.15 -40.24
CA LEU A 418 -10.90 -6.14 -40.58
C LEU A 418 -11.73 -6.55 -39.36
N ILE A 419 -12.22 -5.56 -38.60
CA ILE A 419 -13.01 -5.83 -37.39
C ILE A 419 -14.37 -6.36 -37.81
N THR A 420 -14.69 -7.56 -37.34
CA THR A 420 -15.89 -8.33 -37.69
C THR A 420 -16.91 -8.38 -36.54
N LYS A 421 -18.11 -8.89 -36.79
CA LYS A 421 -19.12 -9.13 -35.73
C LYS A 421 -18.59 -10.04 -34.60
N PRO A 422 -17.88 -11.16 -34.88
CA PRO A 422 -17.21 -11.95 -33.85
C PRO A 422 -16.28 -11.14 -32.94
N ASP A 423 -15.52 -10.16 -33.46
CA ASP A 423 -14.63 -9.35 -32.63
C ASP A 423 -15.41 -8.55 -31.56
N PHE A 424 -16.59 -8.04 -31.89
CA PHE A 424 -17.45 -7.35 -30.92
C PHE A 424 -18.01 -8.29 -29.84
N LEU A 425 -18.37 -9.53 -30.23
CA LEU A 425 -18.81 -10.55 -29.27
C LEU A 425 -17.67 -10.96 -28.33
N PHE A 426 -16.46 -11.16 -28.87
CA PHE A 426 -15.27 -11.46 -28.09
C PHE A 426 -14.85 -10.31 -27.18
N HIS A 427 -14.98 -9.06 -27.64
CA HIS A 427 -14.80 -7.87 -26.79
C HIS A 427 -15.73 -7.91 -25.59
N ASP A 428 -17.03 -8.13 -25.79
CA ASP A 428 -18.02 -8.16 -24.71
C ASP A 428 -17.79 -9.33 -23.73
N LEU A 429 -17.43 -10.51 -24.23
CA LEU A 429 -17.10 -11.67 -23.39
C LEU A 429 -15.86 -11.41 -22.51
N TYR A 430 -14.82 -10.82 -23.09
CA TYR A 430 -13.58 -10.49 -22.38
C TYR A 430 -13.81 -9.36 -21.37
N ASP A 431 -14.51 -8.30 -21.75
CA ASP A 431 -14.82 -7.16 -20.88
C ASP A 431 -15.63 -7.59 -19.64
N LYS A 432 -16.67 -8.42 -19.85
CA LYS A 432 -17.44 -9.03 -18.75
C LYS A 432 -16.57 -9.90 -17.83
N SER A 433 -15.55 -10.57 -18.37
CA SER A 433 -14.63 -11.41 -17.60
C SER A 433 -13.66 -10.56 -16.77
N LEU A 434 -13.12 -9.46 -17.32
CA LEU A 434 -12.21 -8.55 -16.62
C LEU A 434 -12.77 -8.00 -15.31
N HIS A 435 -14.09 -7.83 -15.23
CA HIS A 435 -14.77 -7.26 -14.07
C HIS A 435 -15.20 -8.30 -13.02
N LYS A 436 -14.99 -9.59 -13.25
CA LYS A 436 -15.30 -10.64 -12.27
C LYS A 436 -14.30 -10.63 -11.12
N LYS A 437 -14.82 -10.69 -9.89
CA LYS A 437 -14.02 -10.69 -8.66
C LYS A 437 -13.58 -12.10 -8.29
N HIS A 438 -12.29 -12.27 -8.04
CA HIS A 438 -11.68 -13.54 -7.64
C HIS A 438 -11.25 -13.54 -6.16
N GLU A 439 -11.20 -14.71 -5.54
CA GLU A 439 -10.72 -14.97 -4.17
C GLU A 439 -9.30 -15.48 -4.25
N PHE A 440 -8.33 -14.70 -3.76
CA PHE A 440 -6.91 -14.98 -3.94
C PHE A 440 -6.36 -15.79 -2.78
N TYR A 441 -6.31 -17.10 -2.92
CA TYR A 441 -5.81 -18.00 -1.87
C TYR A 441 -4.28 -18.13 -1.90
N LEU A 442 -3.64 -18.23 -0.73
CA LEU A 442 -2.19 -18.39 -0.62
C LEU A 442 -1.71 -19.69 -1.27
N GLU A 443 -2.49 -20.76 -1.08
CA GLU A 443 -2.25 -22.07 -1.70
C GLU A 443 -3.50 -22.55 -2.43
N THR A 444 -3.30 -23.23 -3.55
CA THR A 444 -4.36 -23.70 -4.44
C THR A 444 -4.06 -25.10 -4.98
N ASP A 445 -5.14 -25.84 -5.25
CA ASP A 445 -5.08 -27.17 -5.82
C ASP A 445 -4.52 -27.18 -7.26
N ARG A 446 -4.14 -28.37 -7.73
CA ARG A 446 -3.56 -28.57 -9.07
C ARG A 446 -4.54 -28.20 -10.18
N ASP A 447 -5.83 -28.45 -10.00
CA ASP A 447 -6.85 -28.25 -11.01
C ASP A 447 -7.11 -26.76 -11.24
N LEU A 448 -7.15 -25.96 -10.18
CA LEU A 448 -7.17 -24.51 -10.25
C LEU A 448 -5.92 -24.02 -10.97
N LYS A 449 -4.72 -24.44 -10.57
CA LYS A 449 -3.47 -24.05 -11.27
C LYS A 449 -3.49 -24.40 -12.77
N LEU A 450 -4.12 -25.51 -13.17
CA LEU A 450 -4.30 -25.88 -14.59
C LEU A 450 -5.34 -24.97 -15.28
N HIS A 451 -6.46 -24.68 -14.61
CA HIS A 451 -7.50 -23.76 -15.08
C HIS A 451 -6.96 -22.33 -15.30
N GLU A 452 -6.04 -21.90 -14.44
CA GLU A 452 -5.36 -20.61 -14.55
C GLU A 452 -4.35 -20.56 -15.71
N LYS A 453 -3.87 -21.70 -16.20
CA LYS A 453 -2.88 -21.76 -17.30
C LYS A 453 -3.53 -21.93 -18.67
N SER A 454 -4.61 -22.68 -18.76
CA SER A 454 -5.20 -23.09 -20.03
C SER A 454 -6.72 -23.30 -19.95
N ALA A 455 -7.37 -23.23 -21.10
CA ALA A 455 -8.78 -23.60 -21.26
C ALA A 455 -8.96 -25.10 -21.57
N HIS A 456 -8.10 -26.00 -21.08
CA HIS A 456 -8.03 -27.40 -21.55
C HIS A 456 -9.38 -28.16 -21.60
N GLN A 457 -10.35 -27.83 -20.74
CA GLN A 457 -11.70 -28.44 -20.72
C GLN A 457 -12.78 -27.62 -21.47
N ASP A 458 -12.48 -26.35 -21.81
CA ASP A 458 -13.43 -25.36 -22.34
C ASP A 458 -13.06 -24.84 -23.75
N ALA A 459 -11.93 -25.27 -24.33
CA ALA A 459 -11.37 -24.69 -25.54
C ALA A 459 -12.33 -24.75 -26.75
N TYR A 460 -12.94 -25.92 -26.99
CA TYR A 460 -13.93 -26.11 -28.06
C TYR A 460 -15.19 -25.24 -27.88
N LYS A 461 -15.52 -24.97 -26.61
CA LYS A 461 -16.74 -24.27 -26.19
C LYS A 461 -16.63 -22.75 -26.33
N ILE A 462 -15.44 -22.17 -26.13
CA ILE A 462 -15.18 -20.74 -26.37
C ILE A 462 -15.26 -20.41 -27.86
N LEU A 463 -14.76 -21.30 -28.72
CA LEU A 463 -14.71 -21.13 -30.16
C LEU A 463 -16.09 -21.30 -30.83
N SER A 464 -17.00 -22.06 -30.22
CA SER A 464 -18.32 -22.33 -30.80
C SER A 464 -19.33 -21.16 -30.65
N LEU A 465 -18.92 -20.00 -30.10
CA LEU A 465 -19.74 -18.80 -29.87
C LEU A 465 -21.05 -19.00 -29.07
N ASN A 466 -21.26 -20.18 -28.47
CA ASN A 466 -22.49 -20.51 -27.75
C ASN A 466 -22.53 -19.97 -26.31
N TYR A 467 -21.48 -19.27 -25.87
CA TYR A 467 -21.39 -18.76 -24.51
C TYR A 467 -21.79 -17.28 -24.42
N LYS A 468 -22.61 -16.97 -23.42
CA LYS A 468 -22.83 -15.60 -22.93
C LYS A 468 -21.73 -15.14 -21.96
N ARG A 469 -20.90 -16.06 -21.43
CA ARG A 469 -19.88 -15.81 -20.39
C ARG A 469 -18.74 -16.83 -20.46
N ILE A 470 -17.52 -16.42 -20.11
CA ILE A 470 -16.37 -17.32 -19.99
C ILE A 470 -16.49 -18.14 -18.68
N PRO A 471 -16.32 -19.49 -18.71
CA PRO A 471 -16.29 -20.30 -17.51
C PRO A 471 -15.03 -19.99 -16.70
N GLU A 472 -15.22 -19.57 -15.46
CA GLU A 472 -14.15 -19.13 -14.56
C GLU A 472 -14.47 -19.60 -13.14
N ARG A 473 -13.46 -20.13 -12.45
CA ARG A 473 -13.58 -20.40 -11.00
C ARG A 473 -13.55 -19.08 -10.23
N LYS A 474 -14.20 -19.06 -9.06
CA LYS A 474 -14.24 -17.88 -8.19
C LYS A 474 -12.90 -17.73 -7.46
N GLU A 475 -12.28 -18.84 -7.13
CA GLU A 475 -10.98 -18.98 -6.52
C GLU A 475 -9.87 -18.69 -7.54
N ALA A 476 -8.78 -18.08 -7.08
CA ALA A 476 -7.57 -17.81 -7.83
C ALA A 476 -6.36 -17.92 -6.90
N THR A 477 -5.18 -18.14 -7.47
CA THR A 477 -3.95 -18.23 -6.70
C THR A 477 -3.38 -16.83 -6.43
N PHE A 478 -3.08 -16.51 -5.17
CA PHE A 478 -2.23 -15.37 -4.80
C PHE A 478 -0.76 -15.67 -5.10
N SER A 479 -0.42 -15.72 -6.38
CA SER A 479 0.91 -16.13 -6.85
C SER A 479 1.97 -15.05 -6.65
N LYS A 480 3.23 -15.48 -6.63
CA LYS A 480 4.40 -14.60 -6.63
C LYS A 480 4.39 -13.64 -7.83
N ASP A 481 3.94 -14.11 -9.00
CA ASP A 481 3.80 -13.29 -10.20
C ASP A 481 2.77 -12.18 -10.04
N LEU A 482 1.62 -12.48 -9.39
CA LEU A 482 0.63 -11.45 -9.06
C LEU A 482 1.24 -10.40 -8.17
N LEU A 483 1.91 -10.80 -7.09
CA LEU A 483 2.56 -9.86 -6.19
C LEU A 483 3.60 -8.99 -6.92
N LEU A 484 4.41 -9.57 -7.79
CA LEU A 484 5.39 -8.82 -8.60
C LEU A 484 4.73 -7.78 -9.50
N ILE A 485 3.57 -8.10 -10.09
CA ILE A 485 2.78 -7.14 -10.89
C ILE A 485 2.25 -6.01 -10.01
N LEU A 486 1.72 -6.32 -8.82
CA LEU A 486 1.24 -5.31 -7.88
C LEU A 486 2.38 -4.35 -7.49
N ILE A 487 3.55 -4.89 -7.14
CA ILE A 487 4.73 -4.09 -6.76
C ILE A 487 5.20 -3.24 -7.95
N GLY A 488 5.20 -3.80 -9.16
CA GLY A 488 5.53 -3.07 -10.38
C GLY A 488 4.62 -1.85 -10.58
N LYS A 489 3.31 -2.02 -10.39
CA LYS A 489 2.35 -0.90 -10.45
C LYS A 489 2.60 0.16 -9.38
N PHE A 490 2.94 -0.27 -8.17
CA PHE A 490 3.27 0.68 -7.11
C PHE A 490 4.55 1.46 -7.41
N TYR A 491 5.59 0.78 -7.89
CA TYR A 491 6.85 1.40 -8.28
C TYR A 491 6.69 2.38 -9.46
N ASP A 492 5.91 2.01 -10.49
CA ASP A 492 5.60 2.88 -11.63
C ASP A 492 4.97 4.21 -11.18
N GLU A 493 4.10 4.18 -10.17
CA GLU A 493 3.48 5.38 -9.62
C GLU A 493 4.47 6.19 -8.77
N ILE A 494 5.33 5.56 -7.97
CA ILE A 494 6.41 6.27 -7.25
C ILE A 494 7.32 7.00 -8.25
N GLU A 495 7.77 6.32 -9.31
CA GLU A 495 8.63 6.89 -10.36
C GLU A 495 7.96 8.06 -11.07
N ALA A 496 6.65 7.99 -11.30
CA ALA A 496 5.88 9.07 -11.91
C ALA A 496 5.88 10.36 -11.07
N PHE A 497 6.11 10.26 -9.76
CA PHE A 497 6.14 11.38 -8.82
C PHE A 497 7.55 11.84 -8.43
N GLN A 498 8.60 11.29 -9.02
CA GLN A 498 9.94 11.76 -8.70
C GLN A 498 10.18 13.17 -9.27
N VAL A 499 10.51 14.11 -8.38
CA VAL A 499 10.90 15.47 -8.74
C VAL A 499 12.31 15.44 -9.29
N LYS A 500 12.48 16.01 -10.48
CA LYS A 500 13.78 16.10 -11.16
C LYS A 500 14.35 17.51 -11.03
N LYS A 501 15.67 17.58 -10.91
CA LYS A 501 16.41 18.84 -10.85
C LYS A 501 16.12 19.69 -12.09
N PHE A 502 15.82 20.96 -11.88
CA PHE A 502 15.84 21.99 -12.92
C PHE A 502 17.23 22.62 -12.93
N ASP A 503 17.93 22.54 -14.05
CA ASP A 503 19.23 23.17 -14.24
C ASP A 503 19.06 24.67 -14.56
N ASP A 504 20.15 25.42 -14.45
CA ASP A 504 20.16 26.84 -14.77
C ASP A 504 19.74 27.08 -16.24
N VAL A 505 18.86 28.07 -16.44
CA VAL A 505 18.28 28.41 -17.74
C VAL A 505 19.38 28.71 -18.76
N LYS A 506 20.44 29.41 -18.33
CA LYS A 506 21.57 29.75 -19.21
C LYS A 506 22.23 28.50 -19.78
N ASN A 507 22.57 27.53 -18.93
CA ASN A 507 23.18 26.27 -19.35
C ASN A 507 22.28 25.50 -20.31
N ILE A 508 20.97 25.48 -20.05
CA ILE A 508 20.01 24.80 -20.94
C ILE A 508 19.94 25.51 -22.30
N LEU A 509 19.91 26.85 -22.33
CA LEU A 509 19.93 27.62 -23.57
C LEU A 509 21.20 27.40 -24.39
N GLU A 510 22.36 27.31 -23.75
CA GLU A 510 23.63 26.96 -24.42
C GLU A 510 23.58 25.55 -25.04
N THR A 511 22.98 24.57 -24.33
CA THR A 511 22.79 23.23 -24.93
C THR A 511 21.83 23.23 -26.12
N ILE A 512 20.81 24.11 -26.11
CA ILE A 512 19.90 24.30 -27.24
C ILE A 512 20.63 24.92 -28.43
N ASP A 513 21.50 25.90 -28.20
CA ASP A 513 22.32 26.52 -29.25
C ASP A 513 23.23 25.50 -29.91
N ASN A 514 23.99 24.75 -29.10
CA ASN A 514 24.86 23.67 -29.56
C ASN A 514 24.09 22.61 -30.38
N TYR A 515 22.86 22.28 -29.97
CA TYR A 515 22.01 21.38 -30.75
C TYR A 515 21.60 22.00 -32.09
N ASN A 516 21.18 23.27 -32.09
CA ASN A 516 20.73 23.97 -33.29
C ASN A 516 21.84 24.18 -34.33
N GLU A 517 23.06 24.45 -33.89
CA GLU A 517 24.25 24.54 -34.74
C GLU A 517 24.54 23.18 -35.40
N LYS A 518 24.55 22.09 -34.61
CA LYS A 518 24.71 20.73 -35.14
C LYS A 518 23.61 20.38 -36.14
N ALA A 519 22.36 20.72 -35.84
CA ALA A 519 21.24 20.49 -36.74
C ALA A 519 21.40 21.27 -38.05
N GLN A 520 21.88 22.52 -38.00
CA GLN A 520 22.16 23.33 -39.17
C GLN A 520 23.25 22.71 -40.06
N ASN A 521 24.35 22.26 -39.45
CA ASN A 521 25.43 21.56 -40.16
C ASN A 521 24.93 20.27 -40.82
N ASN A 522 24.13 19.48 -40.12
CA ASN A 522 23.53 18.27 -40.67
C ASN A 522 22.56 18.58 -41.83
N ILE A 523 21.77 19.65 -41.73
CA ILE A 523 20.88 20.10 -42.81
C ILE A 523 21.71 20.47 -44.05
N LEU A 524 22.79 21.24 -43.89
CA LEU A 524 23.67 21.63 -45.00
C LEU A 524 24.31 20.40 -45.67
N GLN A 525 24.84 19.47 -44.88
CA GLN A 525 25.42 18.22 -45.40
C GLN A 525 24.38 17.37 -46.12
N TYR A 526 23.18 17.22 -45.55
CA TYR A 526 22.11 16.45 -46.18
C TYR A 526 21.69 17.07 -47.52
N LYS A 527 21.52 18.39 -47.56
CA LYS A 527 21.21 19.12 -48.80
C LYS A 527 22.31 18.97 -49.85
N LYS A 528 23.57 18.97 -49.43
CA LYS A 528 24.73 18.73 -50.33
C LYS A 528 24.72 17.32 -50.92
N LEU A 529 24.41 16.29 -50.12
CA LEU A 529 24.45 14.89 -50.54
C LEU A 529 23.22 14.44 -51.35
N PHE A 530 22.04 14.92 -50.99
CA PHE A 530 20.77 14.41 -51.54
C PHE A 530 19.94 15.47 -52.27
N GLY A 531 20.35 16.74 -52.25
CA GLY A 531 19.63 17.85 -52.86
C GLY A 531 18.49 18.43 -52.02
N GLU A 532 18.12 19.67 -52.32
CA GLU A 532 17.08 20.43 -51.60
C GLU A 532 15.70 19.76 -51.69
N ASN A 533 15.36 19.20 -52.85
CA ASN A 533 14.07 18.53 -53.09
C ASN A 533 13.90 17.27 -52.24
N SER A 534 14.98 16.51 -52.04
CA SER A 534 14.98 15.34 -51.16
C SER A 534 14.77 15.74 -49.70
N PHE A 535 15.40 16.83 -49.24
CA PHE A 535 15.21 17.36 -47.89
C PHE A 535 13.77 17.82 -47.63
N LYS A 536 13.11 18.47 -48.61
CA LYS A 536 11.71 18.90 -48.51
C LYS A 536 10.74 17.73 -48.36
N LYS A 537 11.02 16.58 -48.99
CA LYS A 537 10.19 15.37 -48.95
C LYS A 537 10.27 14.60 -47.62
N ILE A 538 11.30 14.82 -46.79
CA ILE A 538 11.44 14.13 -45.50
C ILE A 538 10.34 14.58 -44.55
N LYS A 539 9.66 13.62 -43.92
CA LYS A 539 8.64 13.89 -42.90
C LYS A 539 9.26 14.52 -41.66
N ARG A 540 8.54 15.40 -40.97
CA ARG A 540 9.02 16.09 -39.74
C ARG A 540 9.56 15.13 -38.67
N THR A 541 8.92 13.96 -38.50
CA THR A 541 9.37 12.91 -37.56
C THR A 541 10.72 12.32 -37.94
N GLU A 542 10.98 12.12 -39.22
CA GLU A 542 12.26 11.62 -39.73
C GLU A 542 13.34 12.69 -39.64
N LYS A 543 13.02 13.96 -39.95
CA LYS A 543 13.93 15.08 -39.74
C LYS A 543 14.41 15.14 -38.29
N ARG A 544 13.49 14.94 -37.34
CA ARG A 544 13.83 14.91 -35.90
C ARG A 544 14.72 13.74 -35.52
N LYS A 545 14.44 12.53 -36.02
CA LYS A 545 15.28 11.35 -35.77
C LYS A 545 16.70 11.49 -36.32
N LYS A 546 16.86 12.21 -37.44
CA LYS A 546 18.15 12.44 -38.10
C LYS A 546 18.83 13.74 -37.63
N ASN A 547 18.31 14.44 -36.63
CA ASN A 547 18.81 15.74 -36.17
C ASN A 547 18.93 16.78 -37.32
N LEU A 548 17.92 16.81 -38.19
CA LEU A 548 17.81 17.70 -39.36
C LEU A 548 16.76 18.81 -39.15
N MET A 549 16.53 19.20 -37.90
CA MET A 549 15.53 20.20 -37.53
C MET A 549 16.03 21.01 -36.34
N GLN A 550 16.09 22.32 -36.53
CA GLN A 550 16.36 23.27 -35.45
C GLN A 550 15.12 23.44 -34.56
N LEU A 551 15.35 23.73 -33.30
CA LEU A 551 14.33 24.01 -32.30
C LEU A 551 14.06 25.51 -32.22
N ASN A 552 12.82 25.87 -31.91
CA ASN A 552 12.42 27.24 -31.67
C ASN A 552 12.93 27.71 -30.30
N LYS A 553 14.14 28.27 -30.26
CA LYS A 553 14.78 28.77 -29.04
C LYS A 553 13.94 29.85 -28.32
N PRO A 554 13.39 30.89 -28.98
CA PRO A 554 12.56 31.88 -28.29
C PRO A 554 11.38 31.26 -27.53
N ARG A 555 10.70 30.29 -28.14
CA ARG A 555 9.60 29.56 -27.48
C ARG A 555 10.09 28.75 -26.28
N LEU A 556 11.22 28.06 -26.42
CA LEU A 556 11.80 27.30 -25.30
C LEU A 556 12.25 28.22 -24.17
N LYS A 557 12.86 29.37 -24.48
CA LYS A 557 13.25 30.39 -23.50
C LYS A 557 12.07 30.85 -22.65
N ILE A 558 10.93 31.21 -23.27
CA ILE A 558 9.72 31.61 -22.53
C ILE A 558 9.28 30.53 -21.54
N VAL A 559 9.34 29.26 -21.96
CA VAL A 559 8.98 28.14 -21.10
C VAL A 559 9.99 27.96 -19.97
N LEU A 560 11.29 28.04 -20.27
CA LEU A 560 12.36 27.91 -19.27
C LEU A 560 12.31 29.04 -18.24
N ASP A 561 12.10 30.28 -18.66
CA ASP A 561 11.97 31.44 -17.77
C ASP A 561 10.80 31.24 -16.79
N LYS A 562 9.63 30.77 -17.28
CA LYS A 562 8.47 30.44 -16.42
C LYS A 562 8.71 29.22 -15.51
N MET A 563 9.51 28.25 -15.96
CA MET A 563 9.92 27.14 -15.10
C MET A 563 10.87 27.62 -14.00
N ASP A 564 11.68 28.63 -14.29
CA ASP A 564 12.58 29.28 -13.32
C ASP A 564 11.82 30.13 -12.29
N GLU A 565 10.61 30.59 -12.60
CA GLU A 565 9.63 31.12 -11.64
C GLU A 565 8.97 30.02 -10.78
N GLY A 566 9.28 28.74 -11.03
CA GLY A 566 8.76 27.59 -10.29
C GLY A 566 7.45 27.02 -10.81
N LYS A 567 7.00 27.38 -12.02
CA LYS A 567 5.80 26.80 -12.64
C LYS A 567 6.09 25.44 -13.28
N SER A 568 5.12 24.53 -13.27
CA SER A 568 5.22 23.27 -14.02
C SER A 568 4.95 23.46 -15.51
N ILE A 569 5.43 22.53 -16.33
CA ILE A 569 5.15 22.50 -17.77
C ILE A 569 3.64 22.56 -18.05
N GLU A 570 2.83 21.96 -17.20
CA GLU A 570 1.38 21.94 -17.38
C GLU A 570 0.76 23.31 -17.14
N GLN A 571 1.10 23.95 -16.03
CA GLN A 571 0.66 25.33 -15.73
C GLN A 571 1.06 26.29 -16.86
N ILE A 572 2.28 26.16 -17.38
CA ILE A 572 2.77 26.99 -18.49
C ILE A 572 1.99 26.73 -19.78
N CYS A 573 1.71 25.47 -20.11
CA CYS A 573 0.93 25.14 -21.30
C CYS A 573 -0.49 25.68 -21.23
N ASP A 574 -1.09 25.65 -20.05
CA ASP A 574 -2.44 26.14 -19.81
C ASP A 574 -2.48 27.68 -19.86
N GLU A 575 -1.48 28.37 -19.28
CA GLU A 575 -1.30 29.84 -19.39
C GLU A 575 -1.12 30.32 -20.83
N ILE A 576 -0.34 29.59 -21.64
CA ILE A 576 -0.06 29.95 -23.03
C ILE A 576 -1.22 29.54 -23.96
N GLY A 577 -2.17 28.73 -23.48
CA GLY A 577 -3.28 28.23 -24.31
C GLY A 577 -2.83 27.26 -25.41
N LEU A 578 -1.81 26.44 -25.16
CA LEU A 578 -1.28 25.53 -26.17
C LEU A 578 -2.26 24.39 -26.49
N ALA A 579 -2.54 24.19 -27.79
CA ALA A 579 -3.24 23.02 -28.27
C ALA A 579 -2.53 21.71 -27.85
N LYS A 580 -3.30 20.62 -27.70
CA LYS A 580 -2.80 19.32 -27.20
C LYS A 580 -1.62 18.76 -28.01
N SER A 581 -1.64 18.91 -29.34
CA SER A 581 -0.54 18.53 -30.23
C SER A 581 0.72 19.35 -29.94
N SER A 582 0.58 20.67 -29.83
CA SER A 582 1.67 21.60 -29.52
C SER A 582 2.29 21.38 -28.14
N LYS A 583 1.48 21.00 -27.13
CA LYS A 583 1.94 20.58 -25.79
C LYS A 583 2.79 19.31 -25.86
N TYR A 584 2.37 18.32 -26.63
CA TYR A 584 3.12 17.08 -26.81
C TYR A 584 4.44 17.30 -27.57
N GLU A 585 4.46 18.18 -28.57
CA GLU A 585 5.69 18.54 -29.28
C GLU A 585 6.69 19.27 -28.38
N LEU A 586 6.22 20.25 -27.59
CA LEU A 586 7.02 20.97 -26.61
C LEU A 586 7.63 20.02 -25.58
N GLN A 587 6.83 19.10 -25.03
CA GLN A 587 7.33 18.10 -24.09
C GLN A 587 8.40 17.20 -24.72
N LYS A 588 8.34 16.91 -26.01
CA LYS A 588 9.40 16.17 -26.71
C LYS A 588 10.67 17.00 -26.89
N ASP A 589 10.55 18.29 -27.17
CA ASP A 589 11.71 19.20 -27.31
C ASP A 589 12.43 19.34 -25.96
N LEU A 590 11.68 19.62 -24.90
CA LEU A 590 12.21 19.74 -23.54
C LEU A 590 12.92 18.47 -23.05
N LYS A 591 12.38 17.28 -23.39
CA LYS A 591 13.01 15.99 -23.04
C LYS A 591 14.40 15.81 -23.62
N MET A 592 14.74 16.46 -24.73
CA MET A 592 16.08 16.39 -25.33
C MET A 592 17.14 17.04 -24.43
N PHE A 593 16.71 17.89 -23.50
CA PHE A 593 17.55 18.62 -22.55
C PHE A 593 17.26 18.19 -21.11
N ASN A 594 16.85 16.94 -20.90
CA ASN A 594 16.54 16.36 -19.59
C ASN A 594 15.43 17.09 -18.80
N ILE A 595 14.55 17.85 -19.48
CA ILE A 595 13.38 18.46 -18.86
C ILE A 595 12.16 17.56 -19.07
N PHE A 596 11.61 17.06 -17.96
CA PHE A 596 10.47 16.17 -17.93
C PHE A 596 9.29 16.82 -17.19
N LYS A 597 8.14 16.15 -17.16
CA LYS A 597 6.95 16.65 -16.44
C LYS A 597 7.21 16.92 -14.95
N GLY A 598 8.04 16.08 -14.31
CA GLY A 598 8.45 16.24 -12.92
C GLY A 598 9.63 17.18 -12.70
N THR A 599 10.13 17.84 -13.75
CA THR A 599 11.17 18.86 -13.61
C THR A 599 10.53 20.16 -13.17
N VAL A 600 10.86 20.61 -11.96
CA VAL A 600 10.32 21.82 -11.34
C VAL A 600 11.44 22.45 -10.51
N LYS A 601 11.55 23.79 -10.55
CA LYS A 601 12.46 24.49 -9.63
C LYS A 601 11.96 24.33 -8.18
N SER A 602 12.86 23.87 -7.32
CA SER A 602 12.61 23.59 -5.91
C SER A 602 13.61 24.38 -5.06
N ARG A 603 13.26 24.67 -3.80
CA ARG A 603 14.19 25.37 -2.89
C ARG A 603 15.38 24.50 -2.54
N PHE A 604 15.19 23.18 -2.45
CA PHE A 604 16.23 22.22 -2.15
C PHE A 604 16.69 21.47 -3.40
N ASN A 605 17.98 21.07 -3.42
CA ASN A 605 18.50 20.19 -4.45
C ASN A 605 18.15 18.73 -4.12
N HIS A 606 17.15 18.20 -4.84
CA HIS A 606 16.66 16.83 -4.61
C HIS A 606 17.39 15.75 -5.43
N SER A 607 18.46 16.09 -6.16
CA SER A 607 19.22 15.13 -6.99
C SER A 607 19.86 13.97 -6.21
N LEU A 608 20.10 14.16 -4.90
CA LEU A 608 20.67 13.15 -4.02
C LEU A 608 19.60 12.23 -3.40
N ILE A 609 18.32 12.57 -3.54
CA ILE A 609 17.22 11.76 -2.99
C ILE A 609 17.00 10.57 -3.91
N LYS A 610 17.42 9.38 -3.45
CA LYS A 610 17.23 8.14 -4.18
C LYS A 610 15.85 7.54 -3.94
N THR A 611 15.37 6.80 -4.92
CA THR A 611 14.10 6.06 -4.89
C THR A 611 14.38 4.57 -4.68
N ASP A 612 15.15 4.26 -3.64
CA ASP A 612 15.55 2.90 -3.25
C ASP A 612 15.48 2.76 -1.71
N PHE A 613 15.95 1.63 -1.17
CA PHE A 613 16.00 1.40 0.28
C PHE A 613 17.38 1.75 0.87
N HIS A 614 18.30 2.32 0.10
CA HIS A 614 19.64 2.64 0.56
C HIS A 614 19.62 3.62 1.73
N ALA A 615 18.89 4.73 1.60
CA ALA A 615 18.80 5.75 2.65
C ALA A 615 18.16 5.21 3.95
N TYR A 616 17.22 4.26 3.83
CA TYR A 616 16.64 3.56 4.97
C TYR A 616 17.70 2.72 5.71
N TYR A 617 18.44 1.89 4.99
CA TYR A 617 19.45 1.02 5.59
C TYR A 617 20.72 1.74 6.04
N LEU A 618 21.10 2.85 5.38
CA LEU A 618 22.32 3.61 5.70
C LEU A 618 22.36 4.04 7.17
N LYS A 619 21.22 4.43 7.73
CA LYS A 619 21.10 4.88 9.12
C LYS A 619 21.53 3.84 10.15
N PHE A 620 21.31 2.57 9.84
CA PHE A 620 21.70 1.46 10.71
C PHE A 620 23.22 1.22 10.73
N TYR A 621 23.95 1.67 9.70
CA TYR A 621 25.41 1.61 9.68
C TYR A 621 26.05 2.84 10.33
N THR A 622 25.37 4.00 10.28
CA THR A 622 25.90 5.25 10.82
C THR A 622 25.66 5.40 12.32
N ASP A 623 24.55 4.89 12.85
CA ASP A 623 24.25 4.89 14.29
C ASP A 623 24.04 3.44 14.78
N ARG A 624 25.01 2.94 15.57
CA ARG A 624 24.97 1.58 16.15
C ARG A 624 23.76 1.36 17.06
N GLN A 625 23.19 2.42 17.64
CA GLN A 625 22.01 2.36 18.51
C GLN A 625 20.70 2.63 17.74
N TYR A 626 20.75 2.91 16.44
CA TYR A 626 19.58 3.25 15.63
C TYR A 626 18.49 2.17 15.71
N HIS A 627 18.88 0.90 15.58
CA HIS A 627 17.95 -0.23 15.67
C HIS A 627 17.23 -0.28 17.03
N ARG A 628 17.90 0.02 18.15
CA ARG A 628 17.29 -0.01 19.49
C ARG A 628 16.33 1.16 19.73
N LYS A 629 16.55 2.29 19.06
CA LYS A 629 15.66 3.44 19.13
C LYS A 629 14.43 3.26 18.24
N LEU A 630 14.59 2.61 17.09
CA LEU A 630 13.51 2.36 16.12
C LEU A 630 12.64 1.17 16.49
N PHE A 631 13.22 0.13 17.10
CA PHE A 631 12.53 -1.11 17.49
C PHE A 631 12.47 -1.21 19.03
N PRO A 632 11.31 -0.90 19.64
CA PRO A 632 11.14 -0.98 21.10
C PRO A 632 11.35 -2.38 21.66
N ASN A 633 11.07 -3.42 20.84
CA ASN A 633 11.30 -4.82 21.20
C ASN A 633 12.47 -5.39 20.39
N PRO A 634 13.65 -5.61 21.00
CA PRO A 634 14.81 -6.16 20.30
C PRO A 634 14.62 -7.63 19.88
N PHE A 635 13.67 -8.36 20.46
CA PHE A 635 13.38 -9.75 20.09
C PHE A 635 12.54 -9.88 18.82
N MET A 636 11.79 -8.83 18.44
CA MET A 636 11.03 -8.76 17.18
C MET A 636 11.86 -8.33 15.98
N VAL A 637 13.14 -8.01 16.19
CA VAL A 637 14.13 -7.67 15.17
C VAL A 637 14.38 -8.84 14.20
N SER A 638 13.88 -10.03 14.53
CA SER A 638 14.28 -11.28 13.88
C SER A 638 13.08 -12.14 13.43
N PHE A 639 12.04 -11.51 12.88
CA PHE A 639 10.97 -12.25 12.16
C PHE A 639 11.55 -13.27 11.15
N ASP A 640 12.63 -12.88 10.45
CA ASP A 640 13.38 -13.71 9.50
C ASP A 640 14.32 -14.76 10.17
N THR A 641 14.27 -14.92 11.49
CA THR A 641 15.27 -15.65 12.29
C THR A 641 14.63 -16.71 13.19
N THR A 642 13.37 -16.52 13.58
CA THR A 642 12.61 -17.48 14.41
C THR A 642 11.98 -18.66 13.66
N PHE A 643 11.80 -18.62 12.34
CA PHE A 643 11.01 -19.64 11.62
C PHE A 643 11.69 -20.37 10.44
N ALA A 644 12.95 -20.04 10.13
CA ALA A 644 13.73 -20.79 9.14
C ALA A 644 13.76 -22.34 9.32
N PRO A 645 13.56 -22.92 10.52
CA PRO A 645 13.52 -24.38 10.68
C PRO A 645 12.16 -25.06 10.43
N MET A 646 11.04 -24.33 10.30
CA MET A 646 9.70 -24.95 10.20
C MET A 646 9.20 -25.15 8.77
N LEU A 647 9.90 -24.59 7.78
CA LEU A 647 9.58 -24.72 6.35
C LEU A 647 10.63 -25.55 5.57
N ALA A 648 11.55 -26.20 6.29
CA ALA A 648 12.58 -27.08 5.73
C ALA A 648 12.18 -28.54 5.84
#